data_AF-A0A8T2WA52-F1
#
_entry.id   AF-A0A8T2WA52-F1
#
_cell.length_a   1.000
_cell.length_b   1.000
_cell.length_c   1.000
_cell.angle_alpha   90.00
_cell.angle_beta   90.00
_cell.angle_gamma   90.00
#
_symmetry.space_group_name_H-M   'P 1'
#
loop_
_entity.id
_entity.type
_entity.pdbx_description
1 polymer ?
#
loop_
_entity_poly.entity_id
_entity_poly.type
_entity_poly.pdbx_seq_one_letter_code
_entity_poly.pdbx_strand_id
1 'polypeptide(L)'
;MKPCELRVPSQRPLLRRKLSVAEEDELKKRLKELSDLGLIRPSKSPWAAPVLFVPKKDGTLRFCVDYRGLNKVTIRDEHALPIPEDQIRRLHGAKVFSKIDLHSGYYQIAVAGEDVTKTAFTTTFGLYEFLVMPFGLSNAPATFSRLMMEIFKDYLYDFVLVYLDDILIFSKDEEEHEKHVRLVLDRLKEHNLIAKLSKCSFFQAEVEYLGFVVSGNGVKMAEDKVRAVLEWPTPSNATEVRGFLGLTGYYRHFIKHYAHIAAPLNELTKKSLRFLWTPLHTHAFEELKKSVTSSPVLQVYDASKQCVVCTDASNVAVGAVLLQVGESTEALRPVAFFSRKLRGAELNYDARTKEFLAIKLTAYKWKHYLNNGTTPLFYTDHQSLQYLNSQTELSPKFMRWFGSITGWLGGPPDIRYKPGKQNVVADALSRRPDHCICALSLVVPADDLIQQIRDGLKLDEFALQEAEKIKAGTSDYFWDNELLYRFINGRLQLYVPKIGNLREMLISEMHDLPLVGHQGTNRTLRRLIEQFGWPGIAKDVEEYVGGCQSCLQSKPRTGFPAGLLQPLERPGEPWESISMDFIVKLPKTKEGYDAVMVVVDRFSKYVEFVPTFTTASAEDIATLFYKNILCRHGCPSSIVSDRDSKFISSFWQSLWSSVGTRLKLSTSYHPQTDGQTERINRVLEEMLRSFCVLDPASWVNFLPQAAFAYNTAVNASLKSRPFSVVYGRTPKLPASYVAEDSRAVPVSVERFRERHEHIISKVSELLNAAQARQAFYSNKKRVDVSFDVGDEVLLNSRNLSLDGSNPPKLKPLFVGPFKILKKVGPVAYTLDMPSTFKGHTTFHVSVLKRCPNTSSQFPLRAAFSEPPPLYYQRGDAFYEVEQIVAHRGPKDAREFRIKWKGYQTRTWEPEENLLNNKFYLEYLEKLPQRRGRR
;
A
#
# COMPACT_ATOMS: atom_id res chain seq x y z
N MET A 1 -57.16 -39.54 -10.18
CA MET A 1 -56.45 -38.23 -10.14
C MET A 1 -55.99 -37.99 -8.71
N LYS A 2 -54.70 -37.71 -8.47
CA LYS A 2 -54.20 -37.36 -7.13
C LYS A 2 -54.53 -35.88 -6.84
N PRO A 3 -54.90 -35.50 -5.61
CA PRO A 3 -55.19 -34.11 -5.26
C PRO A 3 -53.99 -33.20 -5.55
N CYS A 4 -54.28 -31.98 -6.02
CA CYS A 4 -53.27 -30.96 -6.33
C CYS A 4 -52.76 -30.34 -5.02
N GLU A 5 -51.51 -30.64 -4.65
CA GLU A 5 -50.84 -29.97 -3.53
C GLU A 5 -50.35 -28.58 -3.98
N LEU A 6 -50.98 -27.53 -3.49
CA LEU A 6 -50.55 -26.14 -3.69
C LEU A 6 -49.35 -25.84 -2.78
N ARG A 7 -48.14 -25.74 -3.34
CA ARG A 7 -46.92 -25.32 -2.62
C ARG A 7 -46.55 -23.88 -2.99
N VAL A 8 -46.40 -23.03 -1.97
CA VAL A 8 -46.06 -21.60 -2.09
C VAL A 8 -44.58 -21.46 -2.50
N PRO A 9 -44.22 -20.63 -3.50
CA PRO A 9 -42.85 -20.60 -4.02
C PRO A 9 -41.94 -19.77 -3.11
N SER A 10 -41.17 -20.43 -2.24
CA SER A 10 -39.99 -19.82 -1.61
C SER A 10 -38.69 -20.11 -2.39
N GLN A 11 -38.75 -20.85 -3.51
CA GLN A 11 -37.58 -21.28 -4.27
C GLN A 11 -37.66 -20.95 -5.77
N ARG A 12 -36.48 -20.64 -6.33
CA ARG A 12 -36.25 -20.30 -7.75
C ARG A 12 -36.74 -21.42 -8.68
N PRO A 13 -37.17 -21.10 -9.92
CA PRO A 13 -37.63 -22.10 -10.88
C PRO A 13 -36.59 -23.19 -11.15
N LEU A 14 -37.06 -24.43 -11.27
CA LEU A 14 -36.26 -25.62 -11.55
C LEU A 14 -35.58 -25.48 -12.92
N LEU A 15 -34.26 -25.25 -12.92
CA LEU A 15 -33.47 -25.09 -14.14
C LEU A 15 -33.20 -26.47 -14.77
N ARG A 16 -34.02 -26.86 -15.76
CA ARG A 16 -33.76 -28.03 -16.61
C ARG A 16 -32.76 -27.67 -17.71
N ARG A 17 -31.64 -28.39 -17.78
CA ARG A 17 -30.68 -28.28 -18.89
C ARG A 17 -31.20 -29.07 -20.10
N LYS A 18 -31.03 -28.52 -21.31
CA LYS A 18 -31.25 -29.25 -22.56
C LYS A 18 -30.06 -30.18 -22.79
N LEU A 19 -30.32 -31.47 -22.99
CA LEU A 19 -29.31 -32.49 -23.29
C LEU A 19 -29.34 -32.81 -24.79
N SER A 20 -28.21 -33.24 -25.34
CA SER A 20 -28.14 -33.80 -26.69
C SER A 20 -28.75 -35.20 -26.74
N VAL A 21 -29.11 -35.69 -27.93
CA VAL A 21 -29.71 -37.03 -28.11
C VAL A 21 -28.83 -38.14 -27.51
N ALA A 22 -27.51 -38.07 -27.75
CA ALA A 22 -26.55 -39.04 -27.19
C ALA A 22 -26.48 -38.98 -25.64
N GLU A 23 -26.59 -37.78 -25.04
CA GLU A 23 -26.65 -37.62 -23.59
C GLU A 23 -27.97 -38.12 -23.01
N GLU A 24 -29.09 -37.97 -23.73
CA GLU A 24 -30.40 -38.47 -23.31
C GLU A 24 -30.46 -40.01 -23.35
N ASP A 25 -29.88 -40.64 -24.36
CA ASP A 25 -29.79 -42.10 -24.46
C ASP A 25 -28.92 -42.68 -23.34
N GLU A 26 -27.75 -42.08 -23.07
CA GLU A 26 -26.90 -42.49 -21.95
C GLU A 26 -27.59 -42.22 -20.60
N LEU A 27 -28.32 -41.10 -20.46
CA LEU A 27 -29.11 -40.82 -19.26
C LEU A 27 -30.16 -41.89 -18.99
N LYS A 28 -30.89 -42.31 -20.03
CA LYS A 28 -31.91 -43.35 -19.91
C LYS A 28 -31.28 -44.68 -19.48
N LYS A 29 -30.13 -45.04 -20.05
CA LYS A 29 -29.37 -46.23 -19.66
C LYS A 29 -28.92 -46.16 -18.20
N ARG A 30 -28.32 -45.03 -17.78
CA ARG A 30 -27.85 -44.84 -16.40
C ARG A 30 -28.95 -44.81 -15.36
N LEU A 31 -30.08 -44.17 -15.67
CA LEU A 31 -31.25 -44.19 -14.78
C LEU A 31 -31.77 -45.60 -14.57
N LYS A 32 -31.81 -46.42 -15.63
CA LYS A 32 -32.20 -47.82 -15.51
C LYS A 32 -31.21 -48.61 -14.66
N GLU A 33 -29.91 -48.53 -14.95
CA GLU A 33 -28.86 -49.19 -14.16
C GLU A 33 -28.92 -48.82 -12.67
N LEU A 34 -29.02 -47.53 -12.34
CA LEU A 34 -29.06 -47.06 -10.95
C LEU A 34 -30.36 -47.45 -10.23
N SER A 35 -31.49 -47.53 -10.96
CA SER A 35 -32.77 -47.95 -10.40
C SER A 35 -32.81 -49.46 -10.18
N ASP A 36 -32.28 -50.25 -11.12
CA ASP A 36 -32.19 -51.72 -11.03
C ASP A 36 -31.27 -52.13 -9.87
N LEU A 37 -30.20 -51.35 -9.61
CA LEU A 37 -29.32 -51.52 -8.44
C LEU A 37 -29.92 -50.99 -7.13
N GLY A 38 -31.10 -50.36 -7.16
CA GLY A 38 -31.76 -49.81 -5.96
C GLY A 38 -31.06 -48.59 -5.35
N LEU A 39 -30.20 -47.90 -6.10
CA LEU A 39 -29.44 -46.73 -5.59
C LEU A 39 -30.24 -45.43 -5.65
N ILE A 40 -31.20 -45.36 -6.58
CA ILE A 40 -32.10 -44.21 -6.77
C ILE A 40 -33.57 -44.65 -6.80
N ARG A 41 -34.48 -43.71 -6.53
CA ARG A 41 -35.92 -43.92 -6.70
C ARG A 41 -36.61 -42.67 -7.27
N PRO A 42 -37.80 -42.81 -7.89
CA PRO A 42 -38.61 -41.66 -8.28
C PRO A 42 -38.97 -40.78 -7.08
N SER A 43 -38.84 -39.47 -7.24
CA SER A 43 -39.02 -38.49 -6.16
C SER A 43 -40.19 -37.54 -6.42
N LYS A 44 -40.73 -36.95 -5.34
CA LYS A 44 -41.65 -35.79 -5.35
C LYS A 44 -41.09 -34.63 -4.50
N SER A 45 -39.77 -34.61 -4.35
CA SER A 45 -39.08 -33.62 -3.53
C SER A 45 -39.31 -32.20 -4.04
N PRO A 46 -39.40 -31.20 -3.13
CA PRO A 46 -39.34 -29.80 -3.52
C PRO A 46 -37.96 -29.37 -4.04
N TRP A 47 -36.91 -30.17 -3.81
CA TRP A 47 -35.55 -29.90 -4.29
C TRP A 47 -35.34 -30.47 -5.69
N ALA A 48 -34.48 -29.81 -6.48
CA ALA A 48 -33.89 -30.46 -7.63
C ALA A 48 -32.56 -29.85 -8.07
N ALA A 49 -31.61 -30.74 -8.39
CA ALA A 49 -30.37 -30.40 -9.07
C ALA A 49 -30.38 -30.87 -10.55
N PRO A 50 -29.84 -30.10 -11.49
CA PRO A 50 -29.74 -30.53 -12.88
C PRO A 50 -28.64 -31.58 -13.08
N VAL A 51 -28.85 -32.47 -14.05
CA VAL A 51 -27.84 -33.45 -14.50
C VAL A 51 -26.95 -32.85 -15.59
N LEU A 52 -25.68 -33.23 -15.59
CA LEU A 52 -24.69 -32.91 -16.60
C LEU A 52 -23.81 -34.13 -16.90
N PHE A 53 -23.41 -34.25 -18.17
CA PHE A 53 -22.45 -35.26 -18.59
C PHE A 53 -21.07 -34.65 -18.81
N VAL A 54 -20.05 -35.40 -18.39
CA VAL A 54 -18.64 -35.04 -18.59
C VAL A 54 -17.97 -36.17 -19.37
N PRO A 55 -17.32 -35.91 -20.51
CA PRO A 55 -16.61 -36.95 -21.25
C PRO A 55 -15.41 -37.46 -20.43
N LYS A 56 -15.26 -38.78 -20.32
CA LYS A 56 -14.07 -39.42 -19.78
C LYS A 56 -12.99 -39.56 -20.86
N LYS A 57 -11.76 -39.84 -20.44
CA LYS A 57 -10.62 -40.13 -21.34
C LYS A 57 -10.87 -41.32 -22.27
N ASP A 58 -11.72 -42.27 -21.86
CA ASP A 58 -12.11 -43.45 -22.64
C ASP A 58 -13.26 -43.18 -23.64
N GLY A 59 -13.70 -41.92 -23.77
CA GLY A 59 -14.82 -41.52 -24.64
C GLY A 59 -16.20 -41.76 -24.04
N THR A 60 -16.33 -42.41 -22.88
CA THR A 60 -17.63 -42.63 -22.22
C THR A 60 -18.10 -41.38 -21.47
N LEU A 61 -19.41 -41.16 -21.41
CA LEU A 61 -19.98 -40.02 -20.68
C LEU A 61 -20.14 -40.37 -19.18
N ARG A 62 -19.65 -39.50 -18.30
CA ARG A 62 -19.83 -39.60 -16.85
C ARG A 62 -21.08 -38.83 -16.44
N PHE A 63 -22.02 -39.55 -15.83
CA PHE A 63 -23.20 -38.97 -15.19
C PHE A 63 -22.79 -38.17 -13.94
N CYS A 64 -23.11 -36.87 -13.90
CA CYS A 64 -22.85 -35.97 -12.78
C CYS A 64 -24.11 -35.16 -12.44
N VAL A 65 -24.34 -34.91 -11.15
CA VAL A 65 -25.43 -34.04 -10.68
C VAL A 65 -24.85 -32.72 -10.16
N ASP A 66 -25.44 -31.59 -10.55
CA ASP A 66 -24.98 -30.26 -10.15
C ASP A 66 -25.46 -29.84 -8.75
N TYR A 67 -24.81 -30.33 -7.72
CA TYR A 67 -25.12 -29.93 -6.35
C TYR A 67 -24.55 -28.56 -5.94
N ARG A 68 -24.05 -27.71 -6.86
CA ARG A 68 -23.51 -26.38 -6.49
C ARG A 68 -24.52 -25.50 -5.76
N GLY A 69 -25.81 -25.61 -6.11
CA GLY A 69 -26.89 -24.91 -5.42
C GLY A 69 -27.10 -25.44 -3.99
N LEU A 70 -27.18 -26.76 -3.85
CA LEU A 70 -27.34 -27.44 -2.57
C LEU A 70 -26.14 -27.19 -1.64
N ASN A 71 -24.92 -27.35 -2.14
CA ASN A 71 -23.67 -27.14 -1.40
C ASN A 71 -23.49 -25.71 -0.84
N LYS A 72 -24.24 -24.71 -1.34
CA LYS A 72 -24.23 -23.34 -0.79
C LYS A 72 -25.07 -23.21 0.47
N VAL A 73 -26.12 -24.01 0.61
CA VAL A 73 -27.04 -24.00 1.75
C VAL A 73 -26.71 -25.09 2.78
N THR A 74 -25.95 -26.11 2.39
CA THR A 74 -25.44 -27.14 3.29
C THR A 74 -24.38 -26.57 4.24
N ILE A 75 -24.54 -26.85 5.54
CA ILE A 75 -23.52 -26.57 6.56
C ILE A 75 -22.31 -27.47 6.29
N ARG A 76 -21.13 -26.87 6.12
CA ARG A 76 -19.92 -27.61 5.78
C ARG A 76 -19.39 -28.37 6.98
N ASP A 77 -19.13 -29.65 6.78
CA ASP A 77 -18.45 -30.50 7.75
C ASP A 77 -16.94 -30.33 7.59
N GLU A 78 -16.30 -29.61 8.51
CA GLU A 78 -14.86 -29.32 8.50
C GLU A 78 -14.06 -30.49 9.11
N HIS A 79 -14.27 -31.71 8.62
CA HIS A 79 -13.44 -32.84 9.00
C HIS A 79 -12.01 -32.64 8.46
N ALA A 80 -11.04 -32.64 9.38
CA ALA A 80 -9.63 -32.47 9.03
C ALA A 80 -9.12 -33.73 8.30
N LEU A 81 -8.93 -33.62 6.99
CA LEU A 81 -8.28 -34.68 6.23
C LEU A 81 -6.81 -34.81 6.65
N PRO A 82 -6.27 -36.03 6.69
CA PRO A 82 -4.85 -36.25 6.97
C PRO A 82 -3.98 -35.50 5.96
N ILE A 83 -2.88 -34.91 6.44
CA ILE A 83 -1.90 -34.26 5.55
C ILE A 83 -1.12 -35.38 4.83
N PRO A 84 -1.06 -35.38 3.48
CA PRO A 84 -0.34 -36.41 2.71
C PRO A 84 1.11 -36.64 3.17
N GLU A 85 1.82 -35.56 3.50
CA GLU A 85 3.21 -35.58 4.00
C GLU A 85 3.35 -36.39 5.31
N ASP A 86 2.38 -36.25 6.23
CA ASP A 86 2.38 -36.98 7.50
C ASP A 86 2.13 -38.47 7.31
N GLN A 87 1.32 -38.83 6.31
CA GLN A 87 1.05 -40.21 5.95
C GLN A 87 2.29 -40.87 5.34
N ILE A 88 2.93 -40.21 4.37
CA ILE A 88 4.12 -40.72 3.69
C ILE A 88 5.27 -40.97 4.68
N ARG A 89 5.42 -40.14 5.72
CA ARG A 89 6.42 -40.36 6.78
C ARG A 89 6.29 -41.73 7.44
N ARG A 90 5.08 -42.25 7.60
CA ARG A 90 4.85 -43.51 8.30
C ARG A 90 5.23 -44.74 7.48
N LEU A 91 5.48 -44.56 6.19
CA LEU A 91 5.93 -45.62 5.29
C LEU A 91 7.43 -45.96 5.46
N HIS A 92 8.09 -45.39 6.49
CA HIS A 92 9.48 -45.66 6.78
C HIS A 92 9.70 -47.15 7.10
N GLY A 93 10.71 -47.75 6.46
CA GLY A 93 11.08 -49.16 6.61
C GLY A 93 10.18 -50.15 5.86
N ALA A 94 9.13 -49.68 5.18
CA ALA A 94 8.27 -50.54 4.38
C ALA A 94 8.92 -50.88 3.02
N LYS A 95 8.80 -52.13 2.59
CA LYS A 95 9.34 -52.62 1.30
C LYS A 95 8.25 -53.14 0.36
N VAL A 96 7.12 -53.56 0.91
CA VAL A 96 6.01 -54.17 0.17
C VAL A 96 4.74 -53.37 0.40
N PHE A 97 4.05 -53.05 -0.69
CA PHE A 97 2.87 -52.20 -0.69
C PHE A 97 1.71 -52.83 -1.45
N SER A 98 0.49 -52.63 -0.93
CA SER A 98 -0.75 -52.97 -1.64
C SER A 98 -1.73 -51.80 -1.56
N LYS A 99 -2.39 -51.49 -2.66
CA LYS A 99 -3.39 -50.43 -2.76
C LYS A 99 -4.76 -51.04 -3.09
N ILE A 100 -5.77 -50.66 -2.32
CA ILE A 100 -7.16 -51.07 -2.50
C ILE A 100 -7.98 -49.82 -2.84
N ASP A 101 -8.66 -49.85 -4.00
CA ASP A 101 -9.60 -48.80 -4.45
C ASP A 101 -11.04 -49.32 -4.26
N LEU A 102 -11.85 -48.58 -3.50
CA LEU A 102 -13.23 -48.97 -3.22
C LEU A 102 -14.14 -48.69 -4.43
N HIS A 103 -14.99 -49.66 -4.77
CA HIS A 103 -15.87 -49.57 -5.93
C HIS A 103 -16.96 -48.53 -5.74
N SER A 104 -16.84 -47.37 -6.36
CA SER A 104 -17.84 -46.28 -6.24
C SER A 104 -18.10 -45.93 -4.78
N GLY A 105 -17.05 -45.73 -3.98
CA GLY A 105 -17.10 -45.67 -2.51
C GLY A 105 -18.27 -44.86 -1.92
N TYR A 106 -18.60 -43.70 -2.50
CA TYR A 106 -19.72 -42.89 -2.02
C TYR A 106 -21.08 -43.61 -2.12
N TYR A 107 -21.34 -44.38 -3.18
CA TYR A 107 -22.58 -45.13 -3.34
C TYR A 107 -22.74 -46.30 -2.37
N GLN A 108 -21.71 -46.65 -1.61
CA GLN A 108 -21.80 -47.70 -0.59
C GLN A 108 -22.38 -47.16 0.74
N ILE A 109 -22.42 -45.83 0.91
CA ILE A 109 -22.88 -45.19 2.14
C ILE A 109 -24.31 -44.70 1.95
N ALA A 110 -25.22 -45.09 2.84
CA ALA A 110 -26.60 -44.62 2.82
C ALA A 110 -26.70 -43.12 3.19
N VAL A 111 -27.60 -42.40 2.52
CA VAL A 111 -27.99 -41.04 2.95
C VAL A 111 -28.99 -41.17 4.10
N ALA A 112 -28.88 -40.31 5.11
CA ALA A 112 -29.86 -40.25 6.20
C ALA A 112 -31.27 -40.05 5.63
N GLY A 113 -32.26 -40.80 6.14
CA GLY A 113 -33.61 -40.86 5.55
C GLY A 113 -34.30 -39.51 5.39
N GLU A 114 -34.06 -38.58 6.32
CA GLU A 114 -34.59 -37.22 6.30
C GLU A 114 -33.98 -36.35 5.17
N ASP A 115 -32.73 -36.64 4.81
CA ASP A 115 -31.93 -35.89 3.85
C ASP A 115 -32.00 -36.42 2.42
N VAL A 116 -32.54 -37.63 2.21
CA VAL A 116 -32.73 -38.24 0.88
C VAL A 116 -33.45 -37.28 -0.08
N THR A 117 -34.46 -36.56 0.40
CA THR A 117 -35.21 -35.62 -0.45
C THR A 117 -34.34 -34.48 -0.99
N LYS A 118 -33.27 -34.09 -0.29
CA LYS A 118 -32.36 -33.01 -0.71
C LYS A 118 -31.46 -33.43 -1.86
N THR A 119 -31.23 -34.73 -2.07
CA THR A 119 -30.43 -35.28 -3.17
C THR A 119 -31.21 -35.43 -4.48
N ALA A 120 -32.43 -34.89 -4.53
CA ALA A 120 -33.26 -34.98 -5.72
C ALA A 120 -32.64 -34.26 -6.93
N PHE A 121 -32.75 -34.87 -8.10
CA PHE A 121 -32.22 -34.37 -9.36
C PHE A 121 -33.24 -34.48 -10.50
N THR A 122 -33.29 -33.45 -11.35
CA THR A 122 -34.20 -33.37 -12.49
C THR A 122 -33.59 -33.99 -13.74
N THR A 123 -34.37 -34.83 -14.41
CA THR A 123 -34.03 -35.43 -15.71
C THR A 123 -35.12 -35.16 -16.74
N THR A 124 -34.89 -35.55 -17.99
CA THR A 124 -35.91 -35.52 -19.04
C THR A 124 -37.06 -36.50 -18.81
N PHE A 125 -36.80 -37.58 -18.07
CA PHE A 125 -37.73 -38.68 -17.79
C PHE A 125 -38.45 -38.56 -16.43
N GLY A 126 -38.11 -37.56 -15.61
CA GLY A 126 -38.74 -37.35 -14.31
C GLY A 126 -37.77 -36.82 -13.24
N LEU A 127 -38.26 -36.77 -12.00
CA LEU A 127 -37.48 -36.43 -10.82
C LEU A 127 -37.08 -37.72 -10.08
N TYR A 128 -35.80 -37.85 -9.75
CA TYR A 128 -35.26 -38.98 -9.01
C TYR A 128 -34.46 -38.48 -7.81
N GLU A 129 -34.31 -39.29 -6.78
CA GLU A 129 -33.49 -39.00 -5.59
C GLU A 129 -32.58 -40.18 -5.25
N PHE A 130 -31.44 -39.89 -4.64
CA PHE A 130 -30.44 -40.88 -4.25
C PHE A 130 -30.68 -41.40 -2.83
N LEU A 131 -30.72 -42.73 -2.67
CA LEU A 131 -30.77 -43.40 -1.36
C LEU A 131 -29.37 -43.57 -0.75
N VAL A 132 -28.36 -43.60 -1.60
CA VAL A 132 -26.93 -43.69 -1.26
C VAL A 132 -26.23 -42.37 -1.56
N MET A 133 -25.09 -42.10 -0.93
CA MET A 133 -24.45 -40.81 -1.01
C MET A 133 -23.91 -40.55 -2.43
N PRO A 134 -24.44 -39.55 -3.16
CA PRO A 134 -23.99 -39.28 -4.51
C PRO A 134 -22.72 -38.44 -4.56
N PHE A 135 -21.99 -38.55 -5.68
CA PHE A 135 -20.87 -37.68 -5.98
C PHE A 135 -21.33 -36.21 -6.10
N GLY A 136 -20.51 -35.28 -5.61
CA GLY A 136 -20.72 -33.84 -5.74
C GLY A 136 -21.30 -33.14 -4.51
N LEU A 137 -21.70 -33.87 -3.47
CA LEU A 137 -22.07 -33.26 -2.18
C LEU A 137 -20.83 -32.76 -1.43
N SER A 138 -20.92 -31.59 -0.81
CA SER A 138 -19.79 -30.94 -0.11
C SER A 138 -19.24 -31.75 1.07
N ASN A 139 -20.10 -32.48 1.79
CA ASN A 139 -19.72 -33.21 3.00
C ASN A 139 -19.37 -34.69 2.71
N ALA A 140 -19.57 -35.16 1.47
CA ALA A 140 -19.35 -36.56 1.14
C ALA A 140 -17.92 -37.06 1.42
N PRO A 141 -16.84 -36.31 1.07
CA PRO A 141 -15.48 -36.70 1.40
C PRO A 141 -15.22 -36.80 2.92
N ALA A 142 -15.81 -35.90 3.70
CA ALA A 142 -15.66 -35.86 5.15
C ALA A 142 -16.33 -37.07 5.82
N THR A 143 -17.57 -37.37 5.43
CA THR A 143 -18.31 -38.55 5.90
C THR A 143 -17.59 -39.84 5.54
N PHE A 144 -17.08 -39.94 4.31
CA PHE A 144 -16.34 -41.12 3.85
C PHE A 144 -15.04 -41.32 4.64
N SER A 145 -14.26 -40.25 4.81
CA SER A 145 -13.02 -40.27 5.59
C SER A 145 -13.28 -40.72 7.03
N ARG A 146 -14.33 -40.22 7.68
CA ARG A 146 -14.70 -40.60 9.04
C ARG A 146 -15.03 -42.09 9.15
N LEU A 147 -15.85 -42.61 8.22
CA LEU A 147 -16.18 -44.02 8.19
C LEU A 147 -14.92 -44.89 8.04
N MET A 148 -14.04 -44.54 7.11
CA MET A 148 -12.80 -45.30 6.93
C MET A 148 -11.89 -45.25 8.16
N MET A 149 -11.78 -44.09 8.81
CA MET A 149 -11.00 -43.95 10.03
C MET A 149 -11.58 -44.75 11.20
N GLU A 150 -12.90 -44.92 11.25
CA GLU A 150 -13.57 -45.71 12.28
C GLU A 150 -13.39 -47.22 12.05
N ILE A 151 -13.56 -47.68 10.80
CA ILE A 151 -13.40 -49.10 10.43
C ILE A 151 -11.98 -49.60 10.65
N PHE A 152 -10.98 -48.80 10.24
CA PHE A 152 -9.58 -49.18 10.30
C PHE A 152 -8.86 -48.66 11.54
N LYS A 153 -9.57 -48.12 12.53
CA LYS A 153 -8.99 -47.45 13.72
C LYS A 153 -7.87 -48.25 14.38
N ASP A 154 -8.01 -49.57 14.45
CA ASP A 154 -7.07 -50.48 15.11
C ASP A 154 -5.80 -50.77 14.28
N TYR A 155 -5.83 -50.50 12.98
CA TYR A 155 -4.73 -50.76 12.03
C TYR A 155 -4.14 -49.47 11.44
N LEU A 156 -4.84 -48.35 11.68
CA LEU A 156 -4.54 -47.06 11.10
C LEU A 156 -3.20 -46.57 11.63
N TYR A 157 -2.32 -46.20 10.70
CA TYR A 157 -0.97 -45.73 10.93
C TYR A 157 0.08 -46.76 11.37
N ASP A 158 -0.30 -48.01 11.63
CA ASP A 158 0.64 -49.09 11.91
C ASP A 158 1.05 -49.82 10.62
N PHE A 159 0.06 -50.28 9.86
CA PHE A 159 0.28 -50.90 8.54
C PHE A 159 -0.77 -50.50 7.48
N VAL A 160 -1.77 -49.69 7.86
CA VAL A 160 -2.79 -49.15 6.96
C VAL A 160 -2.79 -47.63 6.97
N LEU A 161 -2.76 -47.02 5.79
CA LEU A 161 -3.03 -45.61 5.57
C LEU A 161 -4.28 -45.46 4.72
N VAL A 162 -5.18 -44.56 5.12
CA VAL A 162 -6.39 -44.28 4.37
C VAL A 162 -6.45 -42.81 4.01
N TYR A 163 -6.76 -42.52 2.76
CA TYR A 163 -7.05 -41.18 2.29
C TYR A 163 -8.25 -41.23 1.35
N LEU A 164 -9.40 -40.78 1.85
CA LEU A 164 -10.68 -40.91 1.15
C LEU A 164 -10.89 -42.38 0.73
N ASP A 165 -11.00 -42.64 -0.57
CA ASP A 165 -11.26 -43.92 -1.22
C ASP A 165 -10.03 -44.81 -1.45
N ASP A 166 -8.83 -44.25 -1.25
CA ASP A 166 -7.56 -44.98 -1.40
C ASP A 166 -7.12 -45.56 -0.05
N ILE A 167 -7.05 -46.89 0.03
CA ILE A 167 -6.48 -47.62 1.17
C ILE A 167 -5.11 -48.15 0.75
N LEU A 168 -4.06 -47.74 1.46
CA LEU A 168 -2.70 -48.21 1.28
C LEU A 168 -2.30 -49.11 2.45
N ILE A 169 -1.85 -50.32 2.13
CA ILE A 169 -1.30 -51.29 3.07
C ILE A 169 0.21 -51.33 2.84
N PHE A 170 1.00 -51.32 3.91
CA PHE A 170 2.45 -51.35 3.84
C PHE A 170 3.03 -52.28 4.90
N SER A 171 4.09 -53.02 4.55
CA SER A 171 4.77 -53.96 5.45
C SER A 171 6.28 -54.01 5.18
N LYS A 172 7.03 -54.57 6.12
CA LYS A 172 8.50 -54.72 6.00
C LYS A 172 8.87 -55.88 5.08
N ASP A 173 8.14 -56.99 5.17
CA ASP A 173 8.40 -58.24 4.47
C ASP A 173 7.10 -58.84 3.89
N GLU A 174 7.22 -59.72 2.90
CA GLU A 174 6.06 -60.30 2.19
C GLU A 174 5.16 -61.16 3.10
N GLU A 175 5.73 -61.93 4.03
CA GLU A 175 4.96 -62.78 4.96
C GLU A 175 4.06 -61.95 5.91
N GLU A 176 4.60 -60.85 6.42
CA GLU A 176 3.83 -59.90 7.24
C GLU A 176 2.77 -59.20 6.39
N HIS A 177 3.10 -58.89 5.13
CA HIS A 177 2.17 -58.27 4.19
C HIS A 177 0.95 -59.14 3.89
N GLU A 178 1.13 -60.44 3.72
CA GLU A 178 0.03 -61.37 3.50
C GLU A 178 -0.98 -61.36 4.66
N LYS A 179 -0.48 -61.33 5.91
CA LYS A 179 -1.33 -61.22 7.11
C LYS A 179 -2.08 -59.89 7.14
N HIS A 180 -1.39 -58.79 6.86
CA HIS A 180 -1.98 -57.45 6.83
C HIS A 180 -3.07 -57.30 5.77
N VAL A 181 -2.82 -57.81 4.56
CA VAL A 181 -3.81 -57.79 3.46
C VAL A 181 -5.06 -58.59 3.84
N ARG A 182 -4.91 -59.78 4.46
CA ARG A 182 -6.06 -60.56 4.94
C ARG A 182 -6.89 -59.79 5.97
N LEU A 183 -6.25 -59.23 6.99
CA LEU A 183 -6.94 -58.45 8.03
C LEU A 183 -7.75 -57.28 7.44
N VAL A 184 -7.19 -56.57 6.46
CA VAL A 184 -7.88 -55.46 5.80
C VAL A 184 -9.07 -55.95 4.97
N LEU A 185 -8.91 -57.04 4.22
CA LEU A 185 -10.01 -57.60 3.41
C LEU A 185 -11.13 -58.17 4.28
N ASP A 186 -10.80 -58.80 5.41
CA ASP A 186 -11.79 -59.29 6.38
C ASP A 186 -12.57 -58.12 6.99
N ARG A 187 -11.89 -57.03 7.35
CA ARG A 187 -12.54 -55.80 7.85
C ARG A 187 -13.48 -55.18 6.82
N LEU A 188 -13.07 -55.12 5.55
CA LEU A 188 -13.94 -54.64 4.47
C LEU A 188 -15.17 -55.53 4.30
N LYS A 189 -15.01 -56.85 4.41
CA LYS A 189 -16.09 -57.83 4.31
C LYS A 189 -17.07 -57.71 5.48
N GLU A 190 -16.59 -57.54 6.72
CA GLU A 190 -17.41 -57.32 7.92
C GLU A 190 -18.33 -56.10 7.76
N HIS A 191 -17.82 -55.03 7.16
CA HIS A 191 -18.56 -53.79 6.93
C HIS A 191 -19.28 -53.72 5.58
N ASN A 192 -19.37 -54.83 4.83
CA ASN A 192 -20.01 -54.93 3.51
C ASN A 192 -19.48 -53.92 2.47
N LEU A 193 -18.19 -53.57 2.54
CA LEU A 193 -17.55 -52.68 1.60
C LEU A 193 -16.93 -53.46 0.44
N ILE A 194 -17.12 -52.96 -0.77
CA ILE A 194 -16.70 -53.65 -2.00
C ILE A 194 -15.54 -52.90 -2.63
N ALA A 195 -14.43 -53.61 -2.86
CA ALA A 195 -13.28 -53.10 -3.60
C ALA A 195 -13.39 -53.42 -5.10
N LYS A 196 -12.86 -52.52 -5.95
CA LYS A 196 -12.82 -52.75 -7.40
C LYS A 196 -11.49 -53.40 -7.78
N LEU A 197 -11.50 -54.72 -7.96
CA LEU A 197 -10.30 -55.51 -8.27
C LEU A 197 -9.47 -54.94 -9.44
N SER A 198 -10.11 -54.44 -10.50
CA SER A 198 -9.41 -53.89 -11.68
C SER A 198 -8.55 -52.65 -11.40
N LYS A 199 -8.68 -52.05 -10.22
CA LYS A 199 -7.93 -50.86 -9.79
C LYS A 199 -7.08 -51.10 -8.55
N CYS A 200 -7.21 -52.27 -7.92
CA CYS A 200 -6.37 -52.65 -6.80
C CYS A 200 -5.01 -53.15 -7.32
N SER A 201 -3.97 -52.90 -6.55
CA SER A 201 -2.62 -53.43 -6.82
C SER A 201 -2.12 -54.12 -5.57
N PHE A 202 -1.61 -55.35 -5.68
CA PHE A 202 -1.14 -56.13 -4.54
C PHE A 202 0.35 -56.47 -4.67
N PHE A 203 1.03 -56.58 -3.53
CA PHE A 203 2.45 -56.99 -3.41
C PHE A 203 3.39 -56.25 -4.38
N GLN A 204 3.28 -54.93 -4.44
CA GLN A 204 4.15 -54.09 -5.26
C GLN A 204 5.36 -53.61 -4.45
N ALA A 205 6.53 -53.56 -5.09
CA ALA A 205 7.73 -52.93 -4.52
C ALA A 205 7.68 -51.39 -4.59
N GLU A 206 6.94 -50.85 -5.56
CA GLU A 206 6.66 -49.42 -5.69
C GLU A 206 5.18 -49.20 -5.97
N VAL A 207 4.55 -48.20 -5.35
CA VAL A 207 3.11 -47.92 -5.55
C VAL A 207 2.86 -46.42 -5.67
N GLU A 208 1.90 -46.04 -6.53
CA GLU A 208 1.42 -44.66 -6.61
C GLU A 208 0.35 -44.36 -5.54
N TYR A 209 0.68 -43.45 -4.63
CA TYR A 209 -0.18 -43.00 -3.55
C TYR A 209 -0.12 -41.48 -3.40
N LEU A 210 -1.28 -40.82 -3.37
CA LEU A 210 -1.42 -39.35 -3.22
C LEU A 210 -0.62 -38.51 -4.24
N GLY A 211 -0.41 -39.05 -5.45
CA GLY A 211 0.36 -38.39 -6.51
C GLY A 211 1.88 -38.47 -6.34
N PHE A 212 2.34 -39.37 -5.48
CA PHE A 212 3.74 -39.75 -5.28
C PHE A 212 3.90 -41.24 -5.55
N VAL A 213 5.07 -41.65 -6.03
CA VAL A 213 5.44 -43.06 -6.07
C VAL A 213 6.31 -43.34 -4.85
N VAL A 214 5.85 -44.24 -4.01
CA VAL A 214 6.54 -44.67 -2.80
C VAL A 214 7.21 -46.01 -3.08
N SER A 215 8.48 -46.14 -2.69
CA SER A 215 9.21 -47.40 -2.73
C SER A 215 10.10 -47.55 -1.50
N GLY A 216 10.67 -48.73 -1.30
CA GLY A 216 11.63 -48.97 -0.21
C GLY A 216 12.87 -48.07 -0.26
N ASN A 217 13.18 -47.46 -1.40
CA ASN A 217 14.32 -46.55 -1.57
C ASN A 217 13.98 -45.07 -1.28
N GLY A 218 12.70 -44.72 -1.17
CA GLY A 218 12.25 -43.35 -0.94
C GLY A 218 10.95 -42.98 -1.67
N VAL A 219 10.75 -41.69 -1.83
CA VAL A 219 9.56 -41.10 -2.45
C VAL A 219 9.98 -40.30 -3.68
N LYS A 220 9.31 -40.56 -4.81
CA LYS A 220 9.47 -39.82 -6.06
C LYS A 220 8.15 -39.22 -6.52
N MET A 221 8.22 -38.23 -7.40
CA MET A 221 7.04 -37.66 -8.04
C MET A 221 6.45 -38.64 -9.05
N ALA A 222 5.12 -38.70 -9.16
CA ALA A 222 4.46 -39.54 -10.17
C ALA A 222 4.77 -39.06 -11.60
N GLU A 223 5.14 -39.99 -12.49
CA GLU A 223 5.59 -39.69 -13.85
C GLU A 223 4.52 -38.97 -14.68
N ASP A 224 3.25 -39.34 -14.51
CA ASP A 224 2.11 -38.69 -15.19
C ASP A 224 2.00 -37.19 -14.83
N LYS A 225 2.36 -36.82 -13.60
CA LYS A 225 2.32 -35.44 -13.11
C LYS A 225 3.55 -34.66 -13.56
N VAL A 226 4.71 -35.32 -13.61
CA VAL A 226 5.92 -34.76 -14.22
C VAL A 226 5.68 -34.49 -15.71
N ARG A 227 5.06 -35.42 -16.44
CA ARG A 227 4.68 -35.27 -17.84
C ARG A 227 3.70 -34.12 -18.04
N ALA A 228 2.68 -34.01 -17.19
CA ALA A 228 1.73 -32.89 -17.24
C ALA A 228 2.40 -31.52 -17.05
N VAL A 229 3.45 -31.42 -16.23
CA VAL A 229 4.24 -30.18 -16.05
C VAL A 229 5.11 -29.91 -17.28
N LEU A 230 5.72 -30.95 -17.86
CA LEU A 230 6.56 -30.84 -19.07
C LEU A 230 5.75 -30.36 -20.29
N GLU A 231 4.61 -31.01 -20.54
CA GLU A 231 3.71 -30.73 -21.65
C GLU A 231 2.88 -29.45 -21.45
N TRP A 232 2.98 -28.81 -20.27
CA TRP A 232 2.19 -27.62 -19.96
C TRP A 232 2.48 -26.48 -20.95
N PRO A 233 1.47 -25.92 -21.65
CA PRO A 233 1.69 -24.85 -22.61
C PRO A 233 2.11 -23.55 -21.91
N THR A 234 2.86 -22.69 -22.61
CA THR A 234 3.27 -21.40 -22.05
C THR A 234 2.04 -20.57 -21.64
N PRO A 235 1.91 -20.18 -20.37
CA PRO A 235 0.73 -19.46 -19.88
C PRO A 235 0.52 -18.11 -20.57
N SER A 236 -0.70 -17.87 -21.04
CA SER A 236 -1.11 -16.64 -21.73
C SER A 236 -1.87 -15.67 -20.83
N ASN A 237 -2.29 -16.11 -19.63
CA ASN A 237 -3.04 -15.31 -18.69
C ASN A 237 -2.73 -15.68 -17.22
N ALA A 238 -3.11 -14.79 -16.30
CA ALA A 238 -2.84 -14.96 -14.87
C ALA A 238 -3.55 -16.20 -14.26
N THR A 239 -4.63 -16.70 -14.87
CA THR A 239 -5.34 -17.90 -14.38
C THR A 239 -4.57 -19.17 -14.72
N GLU A 240 -4.02 -19.27 -15.93
CA GLU A 240 -3.12 -20.36 -16.34
C GLU A 240 -1.84 -20.37 -15.52
N VAL A 241 -1.25 -19.19 -15.25
CA VAL A 241 -0.09 -19.08 -14.34
C VAL A 241 -0.42 -19.56 -12.94
N ARG A 242 -1.59 -19.21 -12.39
CA ARG A 242 -2.03 -19.72 -11.08
C ARG A 242 -2.25 -21.23 -11.10
N GLY A 243 -2.79 -21.78 -12.19
CA GLY A 243 -2.94 -23.23 -12.37
C GLY A 243 -1.60 -23.95 -12.36
N PHE A 244 -0.64 -23.46 -13.14
CA PHE A 244 0.72 -23.99 -13.20
C PHE A 244 1.46 -23.91 -11.85
N LEU A 245 1.40 -22.76 -11.18
CA LEU A 245 2.01 -22.56 -9.86
C LEU A 245 1.31 -23.37 -8.76
N GLY A 246 0.03 -23.66 -8.92
CA GLY A 246 -0.72 -24.54 -8.03
C GLY A 246 -0.21 -25.99 -8.13
N LEU A 247 -0.04 -26.49 -9.36
CA LEU A 247 0.46 -27.84 -9.61
C LEU A 247 1.92 -27.99 -9.17
N THR A 248 2.82 -27.10 -9.61
CA THR A 248 4.24 -27.14 -9.21
C THR A 248 4.43 -26.82 -7.72
N GLY A 249 3.54 -26.01 -7.14
CA GLY A 249 3.52 -25.70 -5.71
C GLY A 249 3.17 -26.89 -4.81
N TYR A 250 2.39 -27.86 -5.28
CA TYR A 250 2.14 -29.13 -4.58
C TYR A 250 3.45 -29.90 -4.35
N TYR A 251 4.35 -29.86 -5.35
CA TYR A 251 5.63 -30.55 -5.33
C TYR A 251 6.81 -29.71 -4.82
N ARG A 252 6.55 -28.55 -4.21
CA ARG A 252 7.60 -27.63 -3.74
C ARG A 252 8.64 -28.25 -2.80
N HIS A 253 8.29 -29.33 -2.09
CA HIS A 253 9.20 -30.01 -1.15
C HIS A 253 10.23 -30.90 -1.84
N PHE A 254 10.05 -31.16 -3.14
CA PHE A 254 11.00 -31.85 -4.02
C PHE A 254 11.91 -30.86 -4.78
N ILE A 255 11.46 -29.61 -4.91
CA ILE A 255 12.11 -28.60 -5.73
C ILE A 255 12.96 -27.68 -4.85
N LYS A 256 14.27 -27.77 -5.05
CA LYS A 256 15.24 -26.88 -4.42
C LYS A 256 15.02 -25.42 -4.85
N HIS A 257 15.03 -24.48 -3.89
CA HIS A 257 14.82 -23.03 -4.11
C HIS A 257 13.54 -22.65 -4.88
N TYR A 258 12.46 -23.44 -4.78
CA TYR A 258 11.20 -23.18 -5.49
C TYR A 258 10.70 -21.73 -5.41
N ALA A 259 10.75 -21.08 -4.24
CA ALA A 259 10.23 -19.73 -4.08
C ALA A 259 11.05 -18.66 -4.83
N HIS A 260 12.33 -18.92 -5.09
CA HIS A 260 13.19 -18.06 -5.91
C HIS A 260 12.81 -18.20 -7.38
N ILE A 261 12.77 -19.43 -7.90
CA ILE A 261 12.45 -19.72 -9.30
C ILE A 261 11.03 -19.25 -9.65
N ALA A 262 10.06 -19.50 -8.77
CA ALA A 262 8.67 -19.08 -8.97
C ALA A 262 8.42 -17.59 -8.69
N ALA A 263 9.41 -16.80 -8.24
CA ALA A 263 9.19 -15.40 -7.86
C ALA A 263 8.68 -14.52 -9.01
N PRO A 264 9.23 -14.58 -10.24
CA PRO A 264 8.73 -13.80 -11.37
C PRO A 264 7.31 -14.20 -11.76
N LEU A 265 7.02 -15.49 -11.82
CA LEU A 265 5.69 -16.00 -12.18
C LEU A 265 4.62 -15.61 -11.15
N ASN A 266 4.95 -15.60 -9.86
CA ASN A 266 4.03 -15.14 -8.83
C ASN A 266 3.67 -13.65 -8.98
N GLU A 267 4.55 -12.82 -9.54
CA GLU A 267 4.28 -11.40 -9.75
C GLU A 267 3.21 -11.15 -10.81
N LEU A 268 3.14 -12.01 -11.84
CA LEU A 268 2.07 -12.00 -12.84
C LEU A 268 0.67 -12.33 -12.28
N THR A 269 0.60 -12.94 -11.10
CA THR A 269 -0.69 -13.31 -10.49
C THR A 269 -1.34 -12.18 -9.67
N LYS A 270 -0.62 -11.08 -9.42
CA LYS A 270 -1.11 -9.94 -8.63
C LYS A 270 -2.14 -9.13 -9.41
N LYS A 271 -3.28 -8.83 -8.77
CA LYS A 271 -4.41 -8.08 -9.39
C LYS A 271 -4.07 -6.66 -9.86
N SER A 272 -2.96 -6.08 -9.40
CA SER A 272 -2.56 -4.69 -9.69
C SER A 272 -1.72 -4.52 -10.97
N LEU A 273 -1.35 -5.61 -11.65
CA LEU A 273 -0.43 -5.57 -12.80
C LEU A 273 -1.12 -6.06 -14.08
N ARG A 274 -0.85 -5.40 -15.21
CA ARG A 274 -1.23 -5.88 -16.55
C ARG A 274 -0.39 -7.12 -16.87
N PHE A 275 -1.02 -8.18 -17.38
CA PHE A 275 -0.32 -9.41 -17.76
C PHE A 275 0.61 -9.14 -18.94
N LEU A 276 1.93 -9.18 -18.70
CA LEU A 276 2.97 -9.02 -19.71
C LEU A 276 3.99 -10.15 -19.52
N TRP A 277 4.00 -11.10 -20.46
CA TRP A 277 4.99 -12.17 -20.48
C TRP A 277 6.31 -11.63 -21.04
N THR A 278 7.40 -11.88 -20.33
CA THR A 278 8.74 -11.36 -20.68
C THR A 278 9.74 -12.52 -20.69
N PRO A 279 10.95 -12.34 -21.26
CA PRO A 279 11.97 -13.40 -21.26
C PRO A 279 12.32 -13.93 -19.85
N LEU A 280 12.22 -13.09 -18.82
CA LEU A 280 12.39 -13.51 -17.42
C LEU A 280 11.35 -14.54 -16.98
N HIS A 281 10.10 -14.39 -17.43
CA HIS A 281 9.02 -15.33 -17.14
C HIS A 281 9.21 -16.64 -17.88
N THR A 282 9.66 -16.59 -19.15
CA THR A 282 10.02 -17.79 -19.92
C THR A 282 11.12 -18.57 -19.23
N HIS A 283 12.21 -17.91 -18.82
CA HIS A 283 13.29 -18.58 -18.09
C HIS A 283 12.78 -19.20 -16.78
N ALA A 284 12.01 -18.47 -15.97
CA ALA A 284 11.47 -19.00 -14.71
C ALA A 284 10.56 -20.22 -14.94
N PHE A 285 9.77 -20.20 -16.01
CA PHE A 285 8.88 -21.28 -16.41
C PHE A 285 9.65 -22.53 -16.84
N GLU A 286 10.65 -22.38 -17.71
CA GLU A 286 11.50 -23.49 -18.16
C GLU A 286 12.36 -24.06 -17.03
N GLU A 287 12.89 -23.21 -16.16
CA GLU A 287 13.71 -23.64 -15.02
C GLU A 287 12.89 -24.46 -14.02
N LEU A 288 11.63 -24.10 -13.77
CA LEU A 288 10.71 -24.92 -12.97
C LEU A 288 10.42 -26.27 -13.63
N LYS A 289 10.22 -26.31 -14.95
CA LYS A 289 10.04 -27.58 -15.68
C LYS A 289 11.27 -28.48 -15.53
N LYS A 290 12.47 -27.93 -15.75
CA LYS A 290 13.74 -28.64 -15.59
C LYS A 290 13.91 -29.17 -14.17
N SER A 291 13.61 -28.34 -13.16
CA SER A 291 13.74 -28.71 -11.75
C SER A 291 12.77 -29.82 -11.32
N VAL A 292 11.57 -29.85 -11.91
CA VAL A 292 10.60 -30.94 -11.68
C VAL A 292 11.09 -32.25 -12.31
N THR A 293 11.74 -32.20 -13.48
CA THR A 293 12.29 -33.41 -14.12
C THR A 293 13.56 -33.93 -13.49
N SER A 294 14.42 -33.06 -12.98
CA SER A 294 15.69 -33.44 -12.35
C SER A 294 15.57 -33.67 -10.84
N SER A 295 14.34 -33.75 -10.32
CA SER A 295 14.10 -33.90 -8.89
C SER A 295 14.73 -35.18 -8.35
N PRO A 296 15.52 -35.10 -7.26
CA PRO A 296 16.07 -36.28 -6.62
C PRO A 296 14.98 -37.12 -5.95
N VAL A 297 15.26 -38.41 -5.75
CA VAL A 297 14.46 -39.27 -4.87
C VAL A 297 14.67 -38.80 -3.44
N LEU A 298 13.58 -38.45 -2.75
CA LEU A 298 13.63 -38.03 -1.35
C LEU A 298 13.61 -39.27 -0.45
N GLN A 299 14.44 -39.26 0.59
CA GLN A 299 14.39 -40.30 1.62
C GLN A 299 13.17 -40.10 2.52
N VAL A 300 12.49 -41.19 2.89
CA VAL A 300 11.43 -41.13 3.92
C VAL A 300 12.08 -40.81 5.25
N TYR A 301 11.51 -39.82 5.97
CA TYR A 301 12.02 -39.38 7.26
C TYR A 301 12.06 -40.52 8.29
N ASP A 302 13.17 -40.62 9.01
CA ASP A 302 13.40 -41.58 10.10
C ASP A 302 13.52 -40.84 11.43
N ALA A 303 12.65 -41.15 12.39
CA ALA A 303 12.63 -40.47 13.70
C ALA A 303 13.86 -40.80 14.57
N SER A 304 14.52 -41.94 14.34
CA SER A 304 15.66 -42.38 15.16
C SER A 304 16.98 -41.68 14.81
N LYS A 305 17.05 -41.05 13.63
CA LYS A 305 18.28 -40.45 13.10
C LYS A 305 18.38 -38.95 13.37
N GLN A 306 19.60 -38.49 13.57
CA GLN A 306 19.88 -37.06 13.70
C GLN A 306 19.54 -36.31 12.40
N CYS A 307 18.85 -35.18 12.54
CA CYS A 307 18.54 -34.30 11.42
C CYS A 307 19.65 -33.27 11.18
N VAL A 308 20.06 -33.12 9.93
CA VAL A 308 20.98 -32.07 9.49
C VAL A 308 20.22 -31.10 8.59
N VAL A 309 20.22 -29.81 8.93
CA VAL A 309 19.54 -28.76 8.17
C VAL A 309 20.58 -27.81 7.59
N CYS A 310 20.67 -27.72 6.27
CA CYS A 310 21.47 -26.70 5.60
C CYS A 310 20.56 -25.53 5.23
N THR A 311 20.84 -24.34 5.74
CA THR A 311 20.10 -23.11 5.41
C THR A 311 20.91 -22.20 4.50
N ASP A 312 20.19 -21.41 3.71
CA ASP A 312 20.75 -20.40 2.81
C ASP A 312 19.76 -19.23 2.67
N ALA A 313 20.24 -17.99 2.71
CA ALA A 313 19.44 -16.79 2.60
C ALA A 313 19.97 -15.84 1.52
N SER A 314 19.13 -15.59 0.52
CA SER A 314 19.39 -14.56 -0.50
C SER A 314 18.68 -13.24 -0.17
N ASN A 315 18.92 -12.22 -0.99
CA ASN A 315 18.20 -10.95 -0.91
C ASN A 315 16.71 -11.05 -1.27
N VAL A 316 16.29 -12.14 -1.92
CA VAL A 316 14.91 -12.32 -2.42
C VAL A 316 14.14 -13.36 -1.60
N ALA A 317 14.79 -14.47 -1.25
CA ALA A 317 14.17 -15.62 -0.62
C ALA A 317 15.15 -16.38 0.29
N VAL A 318 14.61 -17.11 1.25
CA VAL A 318 15.35 -18.10 2.05
C VAL A 318 15.09 -19.50 1.52
N GLY A 319 16.09 -20.36 1.62
CA GLY A 319 16.05 -21.77 1.26
C GLY A 319 16.63 -22.64 2.37
N ALA A 320 16.23 -23.90 2.42
CA ALA A 320 16.90 -24.91 3.23
C ALA A 320 16.65 -26.32 2.73
N VAL A 321 17.51 -27.23 3.16
CA VAL A 321 17.42 -28.67 2.89
C VAL A 321 17.52 -29.41 4.21
N LEU A 322 16.57 -30.31 4.46
CA LEU A 322 16.62 -31.28 5.54
C LEU A 322 17.28 -32.56 5.02
N LEU A 323 18.31 -33.02 5.72
CA LEU A 323 19.15 -34.16 5.37
C LEU A 323 19.18 -35.17 6.53
N GLN A 324 19.23 -36.46 6.21
CA GLN A 324 19.49 -37.56 7.15
C GLN A 324 20.48 -38.55 6.54
N VAL A 325 21.14 -39.34 7.39
CA VAL A 325 22.05 -40.41 6.94
C VAL A 325 21.22 -41.53 6.28
N GLY A 326 21.63 -41.95 5.08
CA GLY A 326 20.97 -43.06 4.35
C GLY A 326 21.11 -44.41 5.06
N GLU A 327 20.24 -45.37 4.75
CA GLU A 327 20.32 -46.73 5.30
C GLU A 327 21.45 -47.56 4.69
N SER A 328 21.77 -47.36 3.41
CA SER A 328 22.77 -48.16 2.66
C SER A 328 24.13 -47.47 2.48
N THR A 329 24.22 -46.18 2.81
CA THR A 329 25.41 -45.35 2.60
C THR A 329 25.50 -44.34 3.74
N GLU A 330 26.66 -44.16 4.38
CA GLU A 330 26.90 -43.10 5.38
C GLU A 330 26.74 -41.66 4.81
N ALA A 331 26.42 -41.53 3.52
CA ALA A 331 26.12 -40.27 2.87
C ALA A 331 24.77 -39.67 3.33
N LEU A 332 24.76 -38.35 3.51
CA LEU A 332 23.56 -37.57 3.79
C LEU A 332 22.66 -37.50 2.55
N ARG A 333 21.38 -37.87 2.70
CA ARG A 333 20.36 -37.79 1.65
C ARG A 333 19.26 -36.78 2.01
N PRO A 334 18.66 -36.10 1.02
CA PRO A 334 17.59 -35.13 1.25
C PRO A 334 16.26 -35.80 1.62
N VAL A 335 15.67 -35.30 2.69
CA VAL A 335 14.34 -35.67 3.18
C VAL A 335 13.28 -34.66 2.72
N ALA A 336 13.61 -33.37 2.77
CA ALA A 336 12.70 -32.31 2.32
C ALA A 336 13.44 -31.02 1.95
N PHE A 337 12.93 -30.31 0.95
CA PHE A 337 13.34 -28.95 0.61
C PHE A 337 12.37 -27.91 1.17
N PHE A 338 12.90 -26.77 1.62
CA PHE A 338 12.12 -25.62 2.05
C PHE A 338 12.57 -24.36 1.31
N SER A 339 11.61 -23.52 0.91
CA SER A 339 11.91 -22.22 0.33
C SER A 339 10.78 -21.23 0.59
N ARG A 340 11.12 -19.97 0.92
CA ARG A 340 10.14 -18.90 1.20
C ARG A 340 10.66 -17.53 0.75
N LYS A 341 9.86 -16.78 0.01
CA LYS A 341 10.15 -15.38 -0.35
C LYS A 341 10.12 -14.47 0.88
N LEU A 342 11.08 -13.55 0.97
CA LEU A 342 11.15 -12.52 2.02
C LEU A 342 10.03 -11.48 1.82
N ARG A 343 9.47 -10.95 2.92
CA ARG A 343 8.31 -10.03 2.89
C ARG A 343 8.59 -8.70 3.59
N GLY A 344 8.20 -7.59 2.95
CA GLY A 344 8.16 -6.26 3.57
C GLY A 344 9.48 -5.85 4.22
N ALA A 345 9.47 -5.70 5.55
CA ALA A 345 10.65 -5.33 6.33
C ALA A 345 11.80 -6.38 6.27
N GLU A 346 11.50 -7.65 5.99
CA GLU A 346 12.49 -8.73 5.93
C GLU A 346 13.48 -8.56 4.75
N LEU A 347 13.08 -7.87 3.67
CA LEU A 347 13.95 -7.57 2.53
C LEU A 347 15.10 -6.64 2.91
N ASN A 348 14.86 -5.76 3.89
CA ASN A 348 15.82 -4.76 4.37
C ASN A 348 16.71 -5.28 5.49
N TYR A 349 16.57 -6.55 5.91
CA TYR A 349 17.45 -7.15 6.90
C TYR A 349 18.87 -7.33 6.33
N ASP A 350 19.86 -7.16 7.20
CA ASP A 350 21.24 -7.50 6.92
C ASP A 350 21.41 -9.02 6.73
N ALA A 351 22.54 -9.44 6.15
CA ALA A 351 22.80 -10.84 5.83
C ALA A 351 22.71 -11.76 7.05
N ARG A 352 23.31 -11.37 8.20
CA ARG A 352 23.25 -12.14 9.46
C ARG A 352 21.82 -12.36 9.91
N THR A 353 20.99 -11.31 9.88
CA THR A 353 19.58 -11.39 10.28
C THR A 353 18.76 -12.23 9.29
N LYS A 354 19.07 -12.19 7.99
CA LYS A 354 18.42 -13.03 6.97
C LYS A 354 18.75 -14.52 7.14
N GLU A 355 20.01 -14.84 7.41
CA GLU A 355 20.48 -16.19 7.71
C GLU A 355 19.83 -16.75 8.98
N PHE A 356 19.80 -15.97 10.06
CA PHE A 356 19.12 -16.41 11.28
C PHE A 356 17.60 -16.54 11.11
N LEU A 357 16.99 -15.71 10.25
CA LEU A 357 15.60 -15.86 9.86
C LEU A 357 15.37 -17.17 9.09
N ALA A 358 16.29 -17.60 8.23
CA ALA A 358 16.20 -18.88 7.54
C ALA A 358 16.15 -20.05 8.53
N ILE A 359 17.07 -20.09 9.51
CA ILE A 359 17.09 -21.07 10.60
C ILE A 359 15.78 -21.06 11.39
N LYS A 360 15.29 -19.87 11.76
CA LYS A 360 14.03 -19.75 12.49
C LYS A 360 12.85 -20.35 11.71
N LEU A 361 12.74 -20.04 10.43
CA LEU A 361 11.61 -20.48 9.60
C LEU A 361 11.64 -21.97 9.34
N THR A 362 12.82 -22.54 9.15
CA THR A 362 13.00 -23.98 8.95
C THR A 362 12.75 -24.74 10.24
N ALA A 363 13.24 -24.24 11.37
CA ALA A 363 12.93 -24.77 12.70
C ALA A 363 11.42 -24.77 12.98
N TYR A 364 10.71 -23.68 12.63
CA TYR A 364 9.25 -23.63 12.77
C TYR A 364 8.53 -24.61 11.86
N LYS A 365 8.90 -24.64 10.57
CA LYS A 365 8.24 -25.47 9.56
C LYS A 365 8.45 -26.96 9.85
N TRP A 366 9.66 -27.35 10.24
CA TRP A 366 10.05 -28.74 10.50
C TRP A 366 10.11 -29.07 11.98
N LYS A 367 9.45 -28.31 12.87
CA LYS A 367 9.42 -28.61 14.31
C LYS A 367 9.01 -30.05 14.62
N HIS A 368 8.12 -30.64 13.81
CA HIS A 368 7.64 -32.01 13.94
C HIS A 368 8.64 -33.07 13.42
N TYR A 369 9.65 -32.68 12.63
CA TYR A 369 10.77 -33.53 12.23
C TYR A 369 11.99 -33.33 13.13
N LEU A 370 12.22 -32.12 13.62
CA LEU A 370 13.42 -31.78 14.38
C LEU A 370 13.28 -32.05 15.88
N ASN A 371 12.06 -32.10 16.41
CA ASN A 371 11.79 -32.47 17.80
C ASN A 371 11.58 -33.98 17.94
N ASN A 372 12.62 -34.75 17.67
CA ASN A 372 12.63 -36.22 17.76
C ASN A 372 13.48 -36.75 18.93
N GLY A 373 13.82 -35.89 19.89
CA GLY A 373 14.71 -36.22 21.02
C GLY A 373 16.20 -36.20 20.70
N THR A 374 16.59 -36.02 19.43
CA THR A 374 17.99 -35.77 19.03
C THR A 374 18.22 -34.28 18.77
N THR A 375 19.40 -33.76 19.11
CA THR A 375 19.71 -32.35 18.83
C THR A 375 19.94 -32.16 17.32
N PRO A 376 19.10 -31.37 16.62
CA PRO A 376 19.28 -31.12 15.20
C PRO A 376 20.49 -30.22 14.93
N LEU A 377 21.21 -30.51 13.85
CA LEU A 377 22.40 -29.78 13.43
C LEU A 377 22.06 -28.80 12.30
N PHE A 378 22.31 -27.52 12.50
CA PHE A 378 22.10 -26.48 11.49
C PHE A 378 23.43 -26.02 10.89
N TYR A 379 23.54 -26.08 9.56
CA TYR A 379 24.62 -25.48 8.80
C TYR A 379 24.18 -24.17 8.14
N THR A 380 24.97 -23.12 8.36
CA THR A 380 24.80 -21.79 7.73
C THR A 380 26.14 -21.29 7.21
N ASP A 381 26.09 -20.44 6.18
CA ASP A 381 27.23 -19.79 5.57
C ASP A 381 27.72 -18.54 6.36
N HIS A 382 27.07 -18.23 7.49
CA HIS A 382 27.40 -17.05 8.29
C HIS A 382 28.04 -17.41 9.64
N GLN A 383 29.37 -17.26 9.73
CA GLN A 383 30.18 -17.67 10.89
C GLN A 383 29.69 -17.12 12.24
N SER A 384 29.26 -15.85 12.29
CA SER A 384 28.78 -15.23 13.53
C SER A 384 27.60 -15.94 14.22
N LEU A 385 26.84 -16.77 13.50
CA LEU A 385 25.69 -17.49 14.06
C LEU A 385 26.09 -18.73 14.88
N GLN A 386 27.29 -19.26 14.67
CA GLN A 386 27.82 -20.38 15.45
C GLN A 386 28.00 -20.03 16.94
N TYR A 387 28.27 -18.76 17.24
CA TYR A 387 28.48 -18.28 18.61
C TYR A 387 27.19 -17.80 19.30
N LEU A 388 26.01 -18.03 18.71
CA LEU A 388 24.74 -17.58 19.29
C LEU A 388 24.46 -18.17 20.68
N ASN A 389 24.90 -19.40 20.93
CA ASN A 389 24.70 -20.08 22.21
C ASN A 389 25.62 -19.54 23.32
N SER A 390 26.74 -18.89 22.97
CA SER A 390 27.75 -18.39 23.93
C SER A 390 27.77 -16.87 24.08
N GLN A 391 27.02 -16.14 23.26
CA GLN A 391 26.94 -14.68 23.32
C GLN A 391 26.10 -14.20 24.52
N THR A 392 26.68 -13.34 25.35
CA THR A 392 26.04 -12.74 26.53
C THR A 392 25.09 -11.58 26.17
N GLU A 393 25.39 -10.83 25.12
CA GLU A 393 24.57 -9.71 24.64
C GLU A 393 24.01 -9.97 23.24
N LEU A 394 22.71 -10.22 23.15
CA LEU A 394 21.98 -10.39 21.89
C LEU A 394 20.95 -9.28 21.72
N SER A 395 20.70 -8.88 20.47
CA SER A 395 19.61 -7.93 20.20
C SER A 395 18.26 -8.51 20.66
N PRO A 396 17.30 -7.68 21.11
CA PRO A 396 15.98 -8.15 21.55
C PRO A 396 15.24 -9.00 20.50
N LYS A 397 15.47 -8.70 19.22
CA LYS A 397 14.93 -9.49 18.09
C LYS A 397 15.51 -10.90 18.06
N PHE A 398 16.83 -11.02 18.21
CA PHE A 398 17.54 -12.30 18.20
C PHE A 398 17.18 -13.13 19.43
N MET A 399 17.13 -12.54 20.63
CA MET A 399 16.71 -13.23 21.86
C MET A 399 15.31 -13.86 21.72
N ARG A 400 14.34 -13.10 21.20
CA ARG A 400 12.99 -13.62 20.97
C ARG A 400 12.96 -14.78 19.98
N TRP A 401 13.72 -14.68 18.89
CA TRP A 401 13.78 -15.74 17.89
C TRP A 401 14.48 -16.99 18.41
N PHE A 402 15.58 -16.80 19.13
CA PHE A 402 16.32 -17.87 19.79
C PHE A 402 15.43 -18.61 20.80
N GLY A 403 14.74 -17.91 21.69
CA GLY A 403 13.80 -18.53 22.64
C GLY A 403 12.66 -19.29 21.95
N SER A 404 12.17 -18.80 20.80
CA SER A 404 11.16 -19.50 20.01
C SER A 404 11.71 -20.81 19.42
N ILE A 405 12.93 -20.77 18.87
CA ILE A 405 13.59 -21.95 18.28
C ILE A 405 13.84 -23.00 19.36
N THR A 406 14.41 -22.60 20.50
CA THR A 406 14.67 -23.49 21.63
C THR A 406 13.39 -24.17 22.12
N GLY A 407 12.29 -23.42 22.22
CA GLY A 407 10.99 -23.97 22.60
C GLY A 407 10.40 -24.96 21.57
N TRP A 408 10.71 -24.81 20.27
CA TRP A 408 10.25 -25.75 19.25
C TRP A 408 11.10 -27.01 19.16
N LEU A 409 12.41 -26.89 19.40
CA LEU A 409 13.37 -28.00 19.29
C LEU A 409 13.52 -28.78 20.60
N GLY A 410 13.00 -28.28 21.72
CA GLY A 410 13.17 -28.90 23.04
C GLY A 410 14.56 -28.69 23.65
N GLY A 411 15.38 -27.81 23.06
CA GLY A 411 16.76 -27.54 23.49
C GLY A 411 17.44 -26.49 22.58
N PRO A 412 18.62 -25.97 22.96
CA PRO A 412 19.33 -24.99 22.15
C PRO A 412 19.77 -25.61 20.81
N PRO A 413 19.64 -24.88 19.68
CA PRO A 413 20.06 -25.39 18.37
C PRO A 413 21.59 -25.53 18.29
N ASP A 414 22.10 -26.63 17.73
CA ASP A 414 23.53 -26.75 17.36
C ASP A 414 23.71 -26.10 15.99
N ILE A 415 24.34 -24.92 15.95
CA ILE A 415 24.58 -24.14 14.73
C ILE A 415 26.08 -24.22 14.41
N ARG A 416 26.42 -24.75 13.23
CA ARG A 416 27.80 -24.82 12.74
C ARG A 416 27.98 -24.03 11.45
N TYR A 417 29.12 -23.36 11.36
CA TYR A 417 29.52 -22.68 10.15
C TYR A 417 30.03 -23.68 9.10
N LYS A 418 29.56 -23.55 7.87
CA LYS A 418 30.11 -24.27 6.71
C LYS A 418 30.41 -23.28 5.58
N PRO A 419 31.65 -23.19 5.08
CA PRO A 419 32.00 -22.29 3.98
C PRO A 419 31.15 -22.57 2.74
N GLY A 420 30.64 -21.51 2.09
CA GLY A 420 29.76 -21.63 0.91
C GLY A 420 30.29 -22.58 -0.17
N LYS A 421 31.59 -22.53 -0.49
CA LYS A 421 32.24 -23.41 -1.49
C LYS A 421 32.15 -24.92 -1.17
N GLN A 422 32.01 -25.31 0.09
CA GLN A 422 31.84 -26.70 0.52
C GLN A 422 30.37 -27.07 0.74
N ASN A 423 29.46 -26.10 0.65
CA ASN A 423 28.03 -26.27 0.67
C ASN A 423 27.52 -26.41 -0.78
N VAL A 424 28.01 -27.42 -1.51
CA VAL A 424 27.73 -27.66 -2.94
C VAL A 424 26.22 -27.81 -3.22
N VAL A 425 25.46 -28.25 -2.20
CA VAL A 425 23.99 -28.34 -2.22
C VAL A 425 23.32 -26.98 -1.96
N ALA A 426 24.03 -25.87 -1.74
CA ALA A 426 23.47 -24.53 -1.59
C ALA A 426 24.12 -23.50 -2.54
N ASP A 427 25.40 -23.67 -2.89
CA ASP A 427 26.21 -22.65 -3.56
C ASP A 427 26.09 -22.62 -5.11
N ALA A 428 25.55 -23.67 -5.74
CA ALA A 428 25.76 -23.92 -7.18
C ALA A 428 25.22 -22.86 -8.17
N LEU A 429 24.41 -21.87 -7.74
CA LEU A 429 23.91 -20.81 -8.64
C LEU A 429 23.76 -19.42 -8.00
N SER A 430 24.24 -19.22 -6.75
CA SER A 430 24.11 -17.93 -6.03
C SER A 430 25.05 -16.83 -6.56
N ARG A 431 26.00 -17.18 -7.44
CA ARG A 431 26.89 -16.25 -8.13
C ARG A 431 26.89 -16.51 -9.64
N ARG A 432 25.92 -15.95 -10.35
CA ARG A 432 26.07 -15.57 -11.76
C ARG A 432 25.79 -14.07 -11.92
N PRO A 433 26.73 -13.26 -12.44
CA PRO A 433 26.57 -11.82 -12.66
C PRO A 433 25.70 -11.45 -13.88
N ASP A 434 24.91 -12.38 -14.43
CA ASP A 434 24.29 -12.21 -15.75
C ASP A 434 22.92 -11.50 -15.69
N HIS A 435 22.52 -11.02 -14.52
CA HIS A 435 21.30 -10.22 -14.32
C HIS A 435 21.60 -8.71 -14.30
N CYS A 436 22.17 -8.20 -15.39
CA CYS A 436 22.08 -6.79 -15.75
C CYS A 436 22.29 -6.67 -17.25
N ILE A 437 21.19 -6.61 -18.00
CA ILE A 437 20.96 -5.85 -19.24
C ILE A 437 19.54 -6.23 -19.70
N CYS A 438 18.70 -5.22 -19.88
CA CYS A 438 17.50 -5.16 -20.73
C CYS A 438 16.44 -4.24 -20.09
N ALA A 439 16.79 -2.96 -19.99
CA ALA A 439 15.80 -1.90 -20.14
C ALA A 439 16.29 -1.06 -21.33
N LEU A 440 16.02 -1.55 -22.54
CA LEU A 440 16.34 -0.81 -23.75
C LEU A 440 15.15 0.07 -24.14
N SER A 441 15.37 1.37 -23.94
CA SER A 441 15.00 2.52 -24.76
C SER A 441 13.75 2.42 -25.63
N LEU A 442 12.79 3.31 -25.32
CA LEU A 442 11.64 3.62 -26.17
C LEU A 442 11.91 4.75 -27.19
N VAL A 443 13.10 5.35 -27.18
CA VAL A 443 13.35 6.63 -27.88
C VAL A 443 14.49 6.55 -28.91
N VAL A 444 15.44 5.64 -28.77
CA VAL A 444 16.57 5.42 -29.70
C VAL A 444 16.93 3.92 -29.79
N PRO A 445 17.16 3.33 -30.99
CA PRO A 445 17.63 1.96 -31.12
C PRO A 445 18.91 1.71 -30.31
N ALA A 446 19.00 0.55 -29.63
CA ALA A 446 20.13 0.16 -28.79
C ALA A 446 21.50 0.39 -29.44
N ASP A 447 21.57 0.06 -30.73
CA ASP A 447 22.80 0.04 -31.50
C ASP A 447 23.32 1.46 -31.80
N ASP A 448 22.44 2.44 -31.93
CA ASP A 448 22.80 3.84 -32.23
C ASP A 448 23.38 4.55 -30.99
N LEU A 449 22.79 4.31 -29.81
CA LEU A 449 23.31 4.87 -28.54
C LEU A 449 24.70 4.29 -28.19
N ILE A 450 24.89 2.98 -28.36
CA ILE A 450 26.18 2.33 -28.10
C ILE A 450 27.24 2.87 -29.06
N GLN A 451 26.89 3.09 -30.32
CA GLN A 451 27.82 3.65 -31.30
C GLN A 451 28.24 5.08 -30.95
N GLN A 452 27.29 5.93 -30.53
CA GLN A 452 27.60 7.29 -30.05
C GLN A 452 28.49 7.30 -28.81
N ILE A 453 28.31 6.34 -27.89
CA ILE A 453 29.20 6.18 -26.73
C ILE A 453 30.60 5.76 -27.19
N ARG A 454 30.73 4.77 -28.09
CA ARG A 454 32.05 4.37 -28.64
C ARG A 454 32.80 5.51 -29.29
N ASP A 455 32.11 6.30 -30.12
CA ASP A 455 32.74 7.42 -30.82
C ASP A 455 33.07 8.57 -29.85
N GLY A 456 32.26 8.77 -28.81
CA GLY A 456 32.57 9.69 -27.72
C GLY A 456 33.79 9.25 -26.90
N LEU A 457 33.95 7.96 -26.59
CA LEU A 457 35.08 7.47 -25.81
C LEU A 457 36.45 7.70 -26.49
N LYS A 458 36.49 7.81 -27.82
CA LYS A 458 37.71 8.14 -28.58
C LYS A 458 38.18 9.59 -28.39
N LEU A 459 37.28 10.48 -28.01
CA LEU A 459 37.50 11.93 -27.91
C LEU A 459 37.53 12.44 -26.45
N ASP A 460 37.17 11.60 -25.48
CA ASP A 460 37.05 11.97 -24.06
C ASP A 460 38.41 11.91 -23.35
N GLU A 461 38.89 13.05 -22.86
CA GLU A 461 40.19 13.16 -22.17
C GLU A 461 40.31 12.22 -20.96
N PHE A 462 39.23 11.99 -20.23
CA PHE A 462 39.22 11.08 -19.08
C PHE A 462 39.36 9.62 -19.53
N ALA A 463 38.67 9.21 -20.59
CA ALA A 463 38.83 7.88 -21.16
C ALA A 463 40.25 7.62 -21.69
N LEU A 464 40.89 8.62 -22.30
CA LEU A 464 42.27 8.55 -22.77
C LEU A 464 43.27 8.43 -21.61
N GLN A 465 43.09 9.20 -20.53
CA GLN A 465 43.91 9.10 -19.32
C GLN A 465 43.75 7.75 -18.59
N GLU A 466 42.52 7.23 -18.51
CA GLU A 466 42.29 5.90 -17.93
C GLU A 466 42.89 4.80 -18.80
N ALA A 467 42.92 4.94 -20.13
CA ALA A 467 43.61 3.99 -21.01
C ALA A 467 45.12 3.89 -20.70
N GLU A 468 45.79 5.00 -20.36
CA GLU A 468 47.19 4.99 -19.92
C GLU A 468 47.37 4.33 -18.55
N LYS A 469 46.47 4.60 -17.59
CA LYS A 469 46.50 3.97 -16.24
C LYS A 469 46.19 2.48 -16.28
N ILE A 470 45.33 2.04 -17.20
CA ILE A 470 45.04 0.62 -17.47
C ILE A 470 46.31 -0.07 -17.98
N LYS A 471 47.05 0.54 -18.91
CA LYS A 471 48.35 0.03 -19.37
C LYS A 471 49.38 -0.03 -18.23
N ALA A 472 49.31 0.90 -17.28
CA ALA A 472 50.16 0.93 -16.08
C ALA A 472 49.64 0.05 -14.92
N GLY A 473 48.52 -0.67 -15.08
CA GLY A 473 47.97 -1.58 -14.07
C GLY A 473 47.40 -0.92 -12.80
N THR A 474 47.06 0.37 -12.84
CA THR A 474 46.67 1.18 -11.67
C THR A 474 45.24 1.74 -11.73
N SER A 475 44.45 1.34 -12.73
CA SER A 475 43.07 1.82 -12.93
C SER A 475 42.02 0.84 -12.39
N ASP A 476 40.93 1.39 -11.84
CA ASP A 476 39.73 0.63 -11.48
C ASP A 476 38.80 0.38 -12.70
N TYR A 477 39.15 0.92 -13.87
CA TYR A 477 38.41 0.77 -15.12
C TYR A 477 39.06 -0.30 -16.01
N PHE A 478 38.30 -0.86 -16.95
CA PHE A 478 38.79 -1.78 -17.96
C PHE A 478 38.04 -1.63 -19.28
N TRP A 479 38.71 -1.98 -20.38
CA TRP A 479 38.12 -1.95 -21.72
C TRP A 479 37.53 -3.32 -22.07
N ASP A 480 36.29 -3.33 -22.59
CA ASP A 480 35.66 -4.51 -23.18
C ASP A 480 34.85 -4.08 -24.42
N ASN A 481 35.08 -4.72 -25.57
CA ASN A 481 34.41 -4.42 -26.85
C ASN A 481 34.36 -2.91 -27.22
N GLU A 482 35.50 -2.22 -27.12
CA GLU A 482 35.66 -0.78 -27.38
C GLU A 482 34.86 0.15 -26.43
N LEU A 483 34.37 -0.38 -25.31
CA LEU A 483 33.66 0.36 -24.27
C LEU A 483 34.44 0.32 -22.96
N LEU A 484 34.37 1.41 -22.21
CA LEU A 484 35.06 1.55 -20.92
C LEU A 484 34.10 1.20 -19.78
N TYR A 485 34.48 0.23 -18.95
CA TYR A 485 33.69 -0.23 -17.81
C TYR A 485 34.41 -0.05 -16.49
N ARG A 486 33.64 -0.06 -15.40
CA ARG A 486 34.15 -0.07 -14.03
C ARG A 486 33.35 -1.03 -13.16
N PHE A 487 34.03 -1.72 -12.25
CA PHE A 487 33.37 -2.57 -11.27
C PHE A 487 33.35 -1.90 -9.89
N ILE A 488 32.17 -1.50 -9.41
CA ILE A 488 31.99 -0.90 -8.07
C ILE A 488 30.83 -1.57 -7.35
N ASN A 489 31.01 -1.92 -6.07
CA ASN A 489 29.97 -2.48 -5.19
C ASN A 489 29.26 -3.70 -5.80
N GLY A 490 29.99 -4.56 -6.53
CA GLY A 490 29.45 -5.76 -7.16
C GLY A 490 28.67 -5.51 -8.46
N ARG A 491 28.79 -4.31 -9.07
CA ARG A 491 28.07 -3.92 -10.28
C ARG A 491 29.02 -3.47 -11.38
N LEU A 492 28.71 -3.89 -12.60
CA LEU A 492 29.38 -3.44 -13.81
C LEU A 492 28.71 -2.16 -14.31
N GLN A 493 29.46 -1.06 -14.39
CA GLN A 493 28.98 0.23 -14.87
C GLN A 493 29.68 0.61 -16.16
N LEU A 494 28.89 0.97 -17.19
CA LEU A 494 29.40 1.56 -18.41
C LEU A 494 29.77 3.03 -18.17
N TYR A 495 31.00 3.42 -18.52
CA TYR A 495 31.40 4.82 -18.48
C TYR A 495 30.77 5.61 -19.63
N VAL A 496 30.20 6.76 -19.31
CA VAL A 496 29.57 7.66 -20.30
C VAL A 496 30.42 8.92 -20.46
N PRO A 497 30.98 9.19 -21.65
CA PRO A 497 31.85 10.35 -21.89
C PRO A 497 31.08 11.67 -21.77
N LYS A 498 31.80 12.78 -21.49
CA LYS A 498 31.19 14.12 -21.41
C LYS A 498 31.16 14.78 -22.79
N ILE A 499 30.61 14.10 -23.79
CA ILE A 499 30.58 14.54 -25.18
C ILE A 499 29.14 14.59 -25.69
N GLY A 500 28.81 15.69 -26.38
CA GLY A 500 27.44 15.98 -26.79
C GLY A 500 26.48 16.05 -25.61
N ASN A 501 25.24 15.61 -25.83
CA ASN A 501 24.18 15.61 -24.82
C ASN A 501 23.91 14.21 -24.23
N LEU A 502 24.85 13.26 -24.36
CA LEU A 502 24.66 11.85 -23.99
C LEU A 502 24.26 11.66 -22.51
N ARG A 503 24.95 12.35 -21.59
CA ARG A 503 24.62 12.30 -20.16
C ARG A 503 23.24 12.89 -19.87
N GLU A 504 22.89 14.00 -20.52
CA GLU A 504 21.56 14.62 -20.39
C GLU A 504 20.46 13.70 -20.92
N MET A 505 20.67 13.07 -22.08
CA MET A 505 19.75 12.09 -22.66
C MET A 505 19.46 10.95 -21.68
N LEU A 506 20.50 10.33 -21.12
CA LEU A 506 20.35 9.23 -20.15
C LEU A 506 19.63 9.68 -18.87
N ILE A 507 19.94 10.88 -18.36
CA ILE A 507 19.25 11.41 -17.18
C ILE A 507 17.78 11.70 -17.50
N SER A 508 17.49 12.30 -18.65
CA SER A 508 16.12 12.59 -19.11
C SER A 508 15.30 11.31 -19.28
N GLU A 509 15.88 10.25 -19.85
CA GLU A 509 15.21 8.98 -20.04
C GLU A 509 14.88 8.32 -18.68
N MET A 510 15.83 8.37 -17.75
CA MET A 510 15.70 7.82 -16.39
C MET A 510 14.94 8.75 -15.41
N HIS A 511 14.41 9.90 -15.88
CA HIS A 511 13.66 10.85 -15.06
C HIS A 511 12.29 11.27 -15.65
N ASP A 512 12.28 11.72 -16.90
CA ASP A 512 11.15 12.39 -17.56
C ASP A 512 10.17 11.41 -18.22
N LEU A 513 10.59 10.18 -18.52
CA LEU A 513 9.70 9.17 -19.10
C LEU A 513 8.49 8.92 -18.18
N PRO A 514 7.25 8.87 -18.72
CA PRO A 514 6.05 8.54 -17.95
C PRO A 514 6.14 7.20 -17.20
N LEU A 515 6.86 6.23 -17.77
CA LEU A 515 7.13 4.92 -17.14
C LEU A 515 7.99 5.04 -15.87
N VAL A 516 8.81 6.07 -15.79
CA VAL A 516 9.73 6.32 -14.67
C VAL A 516 9.08 7.23 -13.64
N GLY A 517 8.31 8.23 -14.06
CA GLY A 517 7.37 8.97 -13.24
C GLY A 517 8.00 9.97 -12.27
N HIS A 518 8.98 10.77 -12.72
CA HIS A 518 9.58 11.89 -11.97
C HIS A 518 9.86 11.57 -10.48
N GLN A 519 10.43 10.41 -10.17
CA GLN A 519 10.50 9.87 -8.80
C GLN A 519 11.51 10.56 -7.86
N GLY A 520 12.23 11.57 -8.36
CA GLY A 520 13.16 12.39 -7.58
C GLY A 520 14.59 11.86 -7.59
N THR A 521 15.50 12.71 -7.12
CA THR A 521 16.95 12.57 -7.28
C THR A 521 17.49 11.19 -6.89
N ASN A 522 17.25 10.74 -5.65
CA ASN A 522 17.81 9.48 -5.15
C ASN A 522 17.37 8.26 -5.95
N ARG A 523 16.14 8.26 -6.48
CA ARG A 523 15.61 7.14 -7.26
C ARG A 523 16.12 7.17 -8.69
N THR A 524 16.20 8.36 -9.30
CA THR A 524 16.82 8.54 -10.62
C THR A 524 18.31 8.16 -10.58
N LEU A 525 19.04 8.60 -9.55
CA LEU A 525 20.46 8.28 -9.36
C LEU A 525 20.69 6.77 -9.20
N ARG A 526 19.87 6.09 -8.39
CA ARG A 526 20.00 4.62 -8.21
C ARG A 526 19.81 3.85 -9.51
N ARG A 527 18.85 4.26 -10.36
CA ARG A 527 18.60 3.63 -11.66
C ARG A 527 19.77 3.84 -12.61
N LEU A 528 20.32 5.05 -12.64
CA LEU A 528 21.48 5.36 -13.47
C LEU A 528 22.71 4.54 -13.04
N ILE A 529 23.02 4.52 -11.73
CA ILE A 529 24.18 3.82 -11.15
C ILE A 529 24.09 2.29 -11.29
N GLU A 530 22.93 1.72 -11.63
CA GLU A 530 22.81 0.29 -11.94
C GLU A 530 23.48 -0.10 -13.25
N GLN A 531 23.57 0.81 -14.23
CA GLN A 531 24.03 0.50 -15.59
C GLN A 531 25.14 1.45 -16.08
N PHE A 532 25.15 2.70 -15.62
CA PHE A 532 26.04 3.75 -16.09
C PHE A 532 26.81 4.40 -14.93
N GLY A 533 27.98 4.96 -15.21
CA GLY A 533 28.77 5.70 -14.23
C GLY A 533 29.68 6.76 -14.86
N TRP A 534 29.81 7.90 -14.19
CA TRP A 534 30.83 8.92 -14.51
C TRP A 534 31.16 9.74 -13.25
N PRO A 535 32.34 10.39 -13.20
CA PRO A 535 32.68 11.30 -12.13
C PRO A 535 31.64 12.44 -12.04
N GLY A 536 31.05 12.62 -10.86
CA GLY A 536 30.05 13.67 -10.63
C GLY A 536 28.59 13.31 -10.95
N ILE A 537 28.28 12.05 -11.28
CA ILE A 537 26.91 11.60 -11.63
C ILE A 537 25.83 12.01 -10.62
N ALA A 538 26.13 12.00 -9.31
CA ALA A 538 25.19 12.43 -8.27
C ALA A 538 24.85 13.92 -8.39
N LYS A 539 25.86 14.76 -8.65
CA LYS A 539 25.71 16.20 -8.81
C LYS A 539 24.91 16.53 -10.08
N ASP A 540 25.24 15.87 -11.20
CA ASP A 540 24.52 16.07 -12.47
C ASP A 540 23.03 15.70 -12.35
N VAL A 541 22.71 14.60 -11.64
CA VAL A 541 21.32 14.20 -11.37
C VAL A 541 20.62 15.15 -10.39
N GLU A 542 21.32 15.65 -9.37
CA GLU A 542 20.80 16.66 -8.44
C GLU A 542 20.43 17.96 -9.15
N GLU A 543 21.33 18.47 -9.99
CA GLU A 543 21.11 19.68 -10.79
C GLU A 543 20.01 19.46 -11.82
N TYR A 544 19.97 18.30 -12.49
CA TYR A 544 18.93 17.97 -13.46
C TYR A 544 17.55 17.94 -12.80
N VAL A 545 17.37 17.13 -11.75
CA VAL A 545 16.08 16.99 -11.06
C VAL A 545 15.69 18.27 -10.33
N GLY A 546 16.66 19.02 -9.81
CA GLY A 546 16.47 20.30 -9.11
C GLY A 546 15.89 21.40 -10.02
N GLY A 547 16.21 21.38 -11.31
CA GLY A 547 15.64 22.28 -12.32
C GLY A 547 14.42 21.74 -13.08
N CYS A 548 13.93 20.53 -12.77
CA CYS A 548 12.80 19.93 -13.48
C CYS A 548 11.47 20.61 -13.10
N GLN A 549 10.77 21.19 -14.08
CA GLN A 549 9.51 21.92 -13.89
C GLN A 549 8.42 21.07 -13.23
N SER A 550 8.17 19.87 -13.76
CA SER A 550 7.17 18.93 -13.22
C SER A 550 7.44 18.59 -11.76
N CYS A 551 8.72 18.39 -11.39
CA CYS A 551 9.14 18.16 -10.01
C CYS A 551 8.98 19.41 -9.14
N LEU A 552 9.36 20.59 -9.64
CA LEU A 552 9.29 21.85 -8.92
C LEU A 552 7.84 22.26 -8.59
N GLN A 553 6.91 22.07 -9.54
CA GLN A 553 5.49 22.39 -9.40
C GLN A 553 4.71 21.35 -8.58
N SER A 554 5.02 20.05 -8.73
CA SER A 554 4.22 18.97 -8.13
C SER A 554 4.70 18.53 -6.75
N LYS A 555 5.99 18.70 -6.41
CA LYS A 555 6.54 18.17 -5.15
C LYS A 555 6.54 19.20 -4.02
N PRO A 556 6.11 18.81 -2.80
CA PRO A 556 6.18 19.67 -1.64
C PRO A 556 7.63 19.99 -1.27
N ARG A 557 7.84 21.11 -0.59
CA ARG A 557 9.16 21.49 -0.07
C ARG A 557 9.56 20.52 1.05
N THR A 558 10.69 19.84 0.88
CA THR A 558 11.29 18.99 1.92
C THR A 558 12.20 19.85 2.79
N GLY A 559 11.79 20.14 4.02
CA GLY A 559 12.56 20.93 4.98
C GLY A 559 11.68 21.68 5.99
N PHE A 560 12.32 22.33 6.97
CA PHE A 560 11.63 23.20 7.90
C PHE A 560 11.04 24.45 7.20
N PRO A 561 9.89 24.97 7.64
CA PRO A 561 9.30 26.18 7.07
C PRO A 561 10.28 27.37 7.10
N ALA A 562 10.29 28.16 6.03
CA ALA A 562 11.09 29.37 5.93
C ALA A 562 10.50 30.53 6.75
N GLY A 563 11.35 31.30 7.43
CA GLY A 563 11.02 32.53 8.15
C GLY A 563 10.85 32.35 9.66
N LEU A 564 11.68 33.04 10.44
CA LEU A 564 11.64 33.04 11.91
C LEU A 564 10.35 33.67 12.46
N LEU A 565 9.95 33.26 13.68
CA LEU A 565 8.78 33.81 14.36
C LEU A 565 9.05 35.27 14.77
N GLN A 566 8.19 36.19 14.36
CA GLN A 566 8.21 37.60 14.78
C GLN A 566 7.17 37.82 15.89
N PRO A 567 7.58 37.92 17.18
CA PRO A 567 6.66 38.17 18.27
C PRO A 567 6.09 39.59 18.22
N LEU A 568 4.78 39.72 18.45
CA LEU A 568 4.12 41.03 18.61
C LEU A 568 4.57 41.73 19.90
N GLU A 569 4.63 43.07 19.87
CA GLU A 569 4.85 43.91 21.06
C GLU A 569 3.83 43.59 22.16
N ARG A 570 4.31 43.59 23.41
CA ARG A 570 3.52 43.25 24.59
C ARG A 570 2.84 44.49 25.17
N PRO A 571 1.57 44.41 25.57
CA PRO A 571 0.94 45.45 26.39
C PRO A 571 1.57 45.48 27.80
N GLY A 572 1.65 46.66 28.39
CA GLY A 572 2.08 46.94 29.76
C GLY A 572 0.95 46.93 30.78
N GLU A 573 -0.30 47.16 30.36
CA GLU A 573 -1.48 47.20 31.25
C GLU A 573 -2.69 46.45 30.69
N PRO A 574 -3.67 46.06 31.54
CA PRO A 574 -4.92 45.46 31.08
C PRO A 574 -5.65 46.35 30.07
N TRP A 575 -6.18 45.74 29.00
CA TRP A 575 -6.97 46.39 27.94
C TRP A 575 -6.22 47.38 27.04
N GLU A 576 -4.91 47.55 27.20
CA GLU A 576 -4.09 48.36 26.29
C GLU A 576 -4.04 47.78 24.86
N SER A 577 -3.98 46.44 24.74
CA SER A 577 -3.93 45.75 23.46
C SER A 577 -4.84 44.53 23.47
N ILE A 578 -5.75 44.47 22.50
CA ILE A 578 -6.74 43.40 22.40
C ILE A 578 -6.55 42.60 21.10
N SER A 579 -6.99 41.34 21.13
CA SER A 579 -7.16 40.50 19.95
C SER A 579 -8.65 40.20 19.74
N MET A 580 -9.11 40.26 18.50
CA MET A 580 -10.52 40.09 18.15
C MET A 580 -10.71 39.14 16.97
N ASP A 581 -11.64 38.22 17.10
CA ASP A 581 -11.96 37.17 16.12
C ASP A 581 -13.46 36.85 16.09
N PHE A 582 -13.92 36.11 15.07
CA PHE A 582 -15.31 35.66 14.94
C PHE A 582 -15.41 34.13 14.86
N ILE A 583 -16.27 33.56 15.68
CA ILE A 583 -16.75 32.19 15.49
C ILE A 583 -18.00 32.26 14.63
N VAL A 584 -17.97 31.65 13.45
CA VAL A 584 -19.05 31.64 12.47
C VAL A 584 -19.60 30.22 12.26
N LYS A 585 -20.78 30.10 11.64
CA LYS A 585 -21.47 28.82 11.36
C LYS A 585 -21.97 28.08 12.61
N LEU A 586 -22.38 28.82 13.64
CA LEU A 586 -23.07 28.23 14.78
C LEU A 586 -24.55 27.96 14.43
N PRO A 587 -25.22 27.02 15.14
CA PRO A 587 -26.65 26.79 14.97
C PRO A 587 -27.44 28.08 15.17
N LYS A 588 -28.41 28.37 14.29
CA LYS A 588 -29.24 29.57 14.42
C LYS A 588 -30.08 29.50 15.70
N THR A 589 -30.00 30.55 16.52
CA THR A 589 -30.83 30.68 17.72
C THR A 589 -32.24 31.19 17.38
N LYS A 590 -33.15 31.16 18.37
CA LYS A 590 -34.51 31.72 18.22
C LYS A 590 -34.51 33.22 17.91
N GLU A 591 -33.48 33.94 18.35
CA GLU A 591 -33.26 35.36 18.11
C GLU A 591 -32.48 35.63 16.80
N GLY A 592 -32.10 34.56 16.08
CA GLY A 592 -31.48 34.61 14.76
C GLY A 592 -29.95 34.64 14.76
N TYR A 593 -29.27 34.74 15.91
CA TYR A 593 -27.81 34.76 15.98
C TYR A 593 -27.19 33.46 15.46
N ASP A 594 -26.10 33.59 14.70
CA ASP A 594 -25.35 32.47 14.09
C ASP A 594 -23.82 32.64 14.16
N ALA A 595 -23.34 33.69 14.86
CA ALA A 595 -21.93 33.98 15.08
C ALA A 595 -21.65 34.57 16.47
N VAL A 596 -20.39 34.54 16.90
CA VAL A 596 -19.91 35.16 18.14
C VAL A 596 -18.68 35.99 17.84
N MET A 597 -18.67 37.26 18.28
CA MET A 597 -17.48 38.10 18.35
C MET A 597 -16.73 37.78 19.64
N VAL A 598 -15.49 37.35 19.50
CA VAL A 598 -14.61 36.99 20.61
C VAL A 598 -13.56 38.09 20.76
N VAL A 599 -13.55 38.75 21.91
CA VAL A 599 -12.57 39.79 22.24
C VAL A 599 -11.75 39.34 23.43
N VAL A 600 -10.43 39.45 23.32
CA VAL A 600 -9.48 38.98 24.33
C VAL A 600 -8.47 40.07 24.63
N ASP A 601 -8.32 40.42 25.90
CA ASP A 601 -7.23 41.28 26.35
C ASP A 601 -5.89 40.51 26.32
N ARG A 602 -4.91 41.02 25.58
CA ARG A 602 -3.61 40.36 25.41
C ARG A 602 -2.77 40.41 26.69
N PHE A 603 -3.03 41.31 27.62
CA PHE A 603 -2.34 41.37 28.92
C PHE A 603 -2.97 40.40 29.94
N SER A 604 -4.20 40.68 30.38
CA SER A 604 -4.88 39.93 31.44
C SER A 604 -5.50 38.61 30.99
N LYS A 605 -5.53 38.33 29.67
CA LYS A 605 -6.25 37.20 29.05
C LYS A 605 -7.74 37.18 29.36
N TYR A 606 -8.31 38.33 29.75
CA TYR A 606 -9.73 38.46 29.99
C TYR A 606 -10.48 38.35 28.66
N VAL A 607 -11.60 37.61 28.66
CA VAL A 607 -12.40 37.36 27.46
C VAL A 607 -13.80 37.97 27.58
N GLU A 608 -14.29 38.50 26.47
CA GLU A 608 -15.67 38.93 26.28
C GLU A 608 -16.24 38.22 25.04
N PHE A 609 -17.42 37.60 25.20
CA PHE A 609 -18.11 36.87 24.13
C PHE A 609 -19.42 37.58 23.81
N VAL A 610 -19.51 38.11 22.59
CA VAL A 610 -20.66 38.93 22.17
C VAL A 610 -21.39 38.23 21.00
N PRO A 611 -22.67 37.86 21.14
CA PRO A 611 -23.42 37.24 20.05
C PRO A 611 -23.61 38.21 18.88
N THR A 612 -23.53 37.71 17.65
CA THR A 612 -23.65 38.49 16.41
C THR A 612 -24.17 37.64 15.24
N PHE A 613 -24.28 38.26 14.06
CA PHE A 613 -24.73 37.62 12.83
C PHE A 613 -23.59 37.54 11.81
N THR A 614 -23.52 36.45 11.04
CA THR A 614 -22.58 36.31 9.91
C THR A 614 -22.80 37.40 8.85
N THR A 615 -24.03 37.89 8.72
CA THR A 615 -24.44 38.98 7.83
C THR A 615 -24.23 40.37 8.41
N ALA A 616 -23.75 40.52 9.65
CA ALA A 616 -23.55 41.82 10.29
C ALA A 616 -22.60 42.70 9.45
N SER A 617 -22.98 43.97 9.31
CA SER A 617 -22.18 44.99 8.63
C SER A 617 -21.03 45.47 9.52
N ALA A 618 -20.09 46.23 8.95
CA ALA A 618 -19.04 46.85 9.74
C ALA A 618 -19.61 47.81 10.81
N GLU A 619 -20.67 48.56 10.49
CA GLU A 619 -21.31 49.49 11.43
C GLU A 619 -21.96 48.78 12.62
N ASP A 620 -22.60 47.63 12.39
CA ASP A 620 -23.17 46.80 13.44
C ASP A 620 -22.10 46.31 14.41
N ILE A 621 -20.95 45.88 13.87
CA ILE A 621 -19.80 45.44 14.66
C ILE A 621 -19.21 46.62 15.46
N ALA A 622 -19.18 47.84 14.91
CA ALA A 622 -18.74 49.05 15.65
C ALA A 622 -19.61 49.28 16.86
N THR A 623 -20.93 49.16 16.66
CA THR A 623 -21.90 49.35 17.71
C THR A 623 -21.75 48.29 18.81
N LEU A 624 -21.56 47.02 18.43
CA LEU A 624 -21.31 45.94 19.38
C LEU A 624 -20.01 46.15 20.16
N PHE A 625 -18.93 46.54 19.47
CA PHE A 625 -17.64 46.82 20.11
C PHE A 625 -17.73 48.01 21.06
N TYR A 626 -18.37 49.10 20.62
CA TYR A 626 -18.55 50.30 21.43
C TYR A 626 -19.30 49.99 22.73
N LYS A 627 -20.44 49.28 22.63
CA LYS A 627 -21.28 48.94 23.79
C LYS A 627 -20.62 47.95 24.74
N ASN A 628 -20.00 46.91 24.21
CA ASN A 628 -19.54 45.78 25.02
C ASN A 628 -18.07 45.86 25.43
N ILE A 629 -17.24 46.65 24.75
CA ILE A 629 -15.80 46.74 25.06
C ILE A 629 -15.46 48.16 25.48
N LEU A 630 -15.66 49.14 24.60
CA LEU A 630 -15.21 50.52 24.84
C LEU A 630 -15.89 51.13 26.07
N CYS A 631 -17.22 50.99 26.20
CA CYS A 631 -17.97 51.52 27.35
C CYS A 631 -17.65 50.82 28.69
N ARG A 632 -17.05 49.62 28.66
CA ARG A 632 -16.76 48.83 29.87
C ARG A 632 -15.30 48.91 30.30
N HIS A 633 -14.38 49.00 29.34
CA HIS A 633 -12.94 48.83 29.57
C HIS A 633 -12.08 49.98 29.04
N GLY A 634 -12.67 50.91 28.29
CA GLY A 634 -11.95 52.00 27.64
C GLY A 634 -11.43 51.61 26.24
N CYS A 635 -10.75 52.56 25.59
CA CYS A 635 -10.28 52.40 24.23
C CYS A 635 -8.87 51.79 24.19
N PRO A 636 -8.64 50.66 23.50
CA PRO A 636 -7.31 50.07 23.38
C PRO A 636 -6.39 50.92 22.49
N SER A 637 -5.08 50.88 22.75
CA SER A 637 -4.06 51.53 21.92
C SER A 637 -3.79 50.75 20.63
N SER A 638 -4.04 49.44 20.63
CA SER A 638 -3.90 48.57 19.46
C SER A 638 -4.88 47.40 19.44
N ILE A 639 -5.35 47.08 18.23
CA ILE A 639 -6.22 45.92 17.98
C ILE A 639 -5.50 45.01 17.00
N VAL A 640 -5.38 43.73 17.37
CA VAL A 640 -4.89 42.65 16.51
C VAL A 640 -6.10 41.88 16.02
N SER A 641 -6.22 41.73 14.70
CA SER A 641 -7.31 40.95 14.12
C SER A 641 -6.89 40.36 12.78
N ASP A 642 -7.55 39.27 12.41
CA ASP A 642 -7.40 38.68 11.10
C ASP A 642 -8.05 39.53 10.01
N ARG A 643 -7.59 39.36 8.77
CA ARG A 643 -8.02 40.13 7.60
C ARG A 643 -9.41 39.73 7.09
N ASP A 644 -10.39 39.67 7.99
CA ASP A 644 -11.80 39.58 7.58
C ASP A 644 -12.20 40.86 6.84
N SER A 645 -12.91 40.70 5.73
CA SER A 645 -13.53 41.76 4.95
C SER A 645 -14.26 42.83 5.80
N LYS A 646 -14.84 42.42 6.94
CA LYS A 646 -15.55 43.32 7.86
C LYS A 646 -14.61 44.33 8.54
N PHE A 647 -13.38 43.92 8.86
CA PHE A 647 -12.36 44.75 9.50
C PHE A 647 -11.53 45.58 8.51
N ILE A 648 -11.57 45.25 7.22
CA ILE A 648 -10.84 45.96 6.15
C ILE A 648 -11.67 47.10 5.56
N SER A 649 -12.98 47.18 5.85
CA SER A 649 -13.84 48.22 5.31
C SER A 649 -13.28 49.63 5.56
N SER A 650 -13.44 50.53 4.59
CA SER A 650 -12.99 51.92 4.69
C SER A 650 -13.53 52.60 5.95
N PHE A 651 -14.78 52.34 6.28
CA PHE A 651 -15.43 52.75 7.52
C PHE A 651 -14.63 52.35 8.77
N TRP A 652 -14.21 51.09 8.86
CA TRP A 652 -13.48 50.57 10.02
C TRP A 652 -12.11 51.22 10.19
N GLN A 653 -11.38 51.39 9.09
CA GLN A 653 -10.08 52.06 9.10
C GLN A 653 -10.22 53.52 9.51
N SER A 654 -11.19 54.24 8.93
CA SER A 654 -11.46 55.65 9.28
C SER A 654 -11.89 55.83 10.73
N LEU A 655 -12.70 54.91 11.27
CA LEU A 655 -13.15 54.94 12.67
C LEU A 655 -11.96 54.87 13.63
N TRP A 656 -11.09 53.86 13.49
CA TRP A 656 -9.98 53.66 14.42
C TRP A 656 -8.85 54.68 14.24
N SER A 657 -8.63 55.15 13.01
CA SER A 657 -7.72 56.29 12.78
C SER A 657 -8.20 57.57 13.50
N SER A 658 -9.52 57.78 13.60
CA SER A 658 -10.08 58.96 14.27
C SER A 658 -10.01 58.88 15.80
N VAL A 659 -10.04 57.68 16.36
CA VAL A 659 -9.97 57.43 17.83
C VAL A 659 -8.51 57.22 18.30
N GLY A 660 -7.55 57.12 17.39
CA GLY A 660 -6.12 56.99 17.70
C GLY A 660 -5.63 55.57 17.97
N THR A 661 -6.44 54.54 17.64
CA THR A 661 -6.10 53.12 17.84
C THR A 661 -5.38 52.55 16.62
N ARG A 662 -4.28 51.82 16.84
CA ARG A 662 -3.49 51.20 15.77
C ARG A 662 -4.03 49.79 15.42
N LEU A 663 -4.50 49.62 14.19
CA LEU A 663 -4.90 48.31 13.65
C LEU A 663 -3.68 47.52 13.17
N LYS A 664 -3.39 46.38 13.81
CA LYS A 664 -2.33 45.44 13.40
C LYS A 664 -2.97 44.23 12.72
N LEU A 665 -3.15 44.29 11.40
CA LEU A 665 -3.71 43.20 10.61
C LEU A 665 -2.67 42.08 10.41
N SER A 666 -3.03 40.84 10.74
CA SER A 666 -2.20 39.67 10.44
C SER A 666 -2.01 39.52 8.91
N THR A 667 -0.89 38.94 8.44
CA THR A 667 -0.75 38.61 7.02
C THR A 667 -1.67 37.43 6.70
N SER A 668 -2.48 37.55 5.64
CA SER A 668 -3.37 36.48 5.19
C SER A 668 -2.57 35.17 5.12
N TYR A 669 -3.10 34.11 5.75
CA TYR A 669 -2.55 32.75 5.75
C TYR A 669 -1.33 32.49 6.68
N HIS A 670 -1.13 33.30 7.72
CA HIS A 670 -0.23 32.99 8.84
C HIS A 670 -0.97 32.83 10.19
N PRO A 671 -1.45 31.61 10.54
CA PRO A 671 -2.16 31.34 11.79
C PRO A 671 -1.34 31.62 13.07
N GLN A 672 -0.05 31.95 12.93
CA GLN A 672 0.88 32.06 14.05
C GLN A 672 0.97 33.45 14.65
N THR A 673 0.37 34.47 14.03
CA THR A 673 0.39 35.84 14.60
C THR A 673 -0.68 36.04 15.68
N ASP A 674 -1.80 35.31 15.63
CA ASP A 674 -2.88 35.39 16.64
C ASP A 674 -3.37 34.01 17.16
N GLY A 675 -2.45 33.10 17.47
CA GLY A 675 -2.82 31.79 18.05
C GLY A 675 -3.43 31.84 19.48
N GLN A 676 -3.80 33.02 19.98
CA GLN A 676 -4.44 33.19 21.30
C GLN A 676 -5.96 33.10 21.19
N THR A 677 -6.56 33.82 20.23
CA THR A 677 -7.99 33.78 19.92
C THR A 677 -8.41 32.39 19.45
N GLU A 678 -7.63 31.74 18.60
CA GLU A 678 -7.88 30.35 18.14
C GLU A 678 -8.02 29.35 19.31
N ARG A 679 -7.16 29.46 20.33
CA ARG A 679 -7.25 28.60 21.52
C ARG A 679 -8.50 28.89 22.34
N ILE A 680 -8.89 30.15 22.43
CA ILE A 680 -10.07 30.58 23.18
C ILE A 680 -11.33 30.13 22.46
N ASN A 681 -11.38 30.24 21.13
CA ASN A 681 -12.49 29.73 20.32
C ASN A 681 -12.72 28.25 20.58
N ARG A 682 -11.64 27.44 20.58
CA ARG A 682 -11.73 26.01 20.89
C ARG A 682 -12.27 25.74 22.30
N VAL A 683 -11.82 26.49 23.31
CA VAL A 683 -12.30 26.35 24.68
C VAL A 683 -13.78 26.75 24.79
N LEU A 684 -14.20 27.82 24.12
CA LEU A 684 -15.59 28.23 24.06
C LEU A 684 -16.46 27.18 23.37
N GLU A 685 -16.03 26.63 22.23
CA GLU A 685 -16.74 25.54 21.55
C GLU A 685 -16.87 24.30 22.43
N GLU A 686 -15.85 23.94 23.20
CA GLU A 686 -15.90 22.83 24.16
C GLU A 686 -16.91 23.09 25.30
N MET A 687 -16.93 24.31 25.85
CA MET A 687 -17.91 24.72 26.88
C MET A 687 -19.33 24.76 26.33
N LEU A 688 -19.54 25.31 25.12
CA LEU A 688 -20.86 25.34 24.50
C LEU A 688 -21.35 23.93 24.15
N ARG A 689 -20.45 23.03 23.70
CA ARG A 689 -20.78 21.62 23.48
C ARG A 689 -21.23 20.91 24.76
N SER A 690 -20.68 21.25 25.92
CA SER A 690 -21.09 20.66 27.20
C SER A 690 -22.37 21.30 27.77
N PHE A 691 -22.57 22.61 27.57
CA PHE A 691 -23.77 23.31 28.06
C PHE A 691 -25.01 23.07 27.19
N CYS A 692 -24.84 22.89 25.88
CA CYS A 692 -25.95 22.84 24.91
C CYS A 692 -26.29 21.42 24.41
N VAL A 693 -25.93 20.37 25.16
CA VAL A 693 -26.14 18.95 24.76
C VAL A 693 -27.60 18.64 24.39
N LEU A 694 -28.55 19.20 25.14
CA LEU A 694 -29.98 18.94 24.97
C LEU A 694 -30.67 19.92 24.00
N ASP A 695 -30.16 21.14 23.88
CA ASP A 695 -30.69 22.17 22.97
C ASP A 695 -29.56 23.02 22.37
N PRO A 696 -29.01 22.62 21.20
CA PRO A 696 -27.96 23.35 20.52
C PRO A 696 -28.34 24.77 20.08
N ALA A 697 -29.63 25.14 20.04
CA ALA A 697 -30.06 26.49 19.65
C ALA A 697 -30.09 27.49 20.82
N SER A 698 -29.78 27.04 22.03
CA SER A 698 -29.80 27.86 23.26
C SER A 698 -28.43 28.45 23.64
N TRP A 699 -27.40 28.30 22.80
CA TRP A 699 -26.01 28.65 23.13
C TRP A 699 -25.79 30.11 23.54
N VAL A 700 -26.59 31.05 23.03
CA VAL A 700 -26.50 32.48 23.39
C VAL A 700 -26.73 32.68 24.89
N ASN A 701 -27.65 31.92 25.49
CA ASN A 701 -28.00 32.01 26.91
C ASN A 701 -26.87 31.59 27.85
N PHE A 702 -25.89 30.84 27.32
CA PHE A 702 -24.76 30.30 28.07
C PHE A 702 -23.47 31.11 27.89
N LEU A 703 -23.43 32.10 27.00
CA LEU A 703 -22.24 32.92 26.76
C LEU A 703 -21.76 33.69 28.00
N PRO A 704 -22.63 34.36 28.80
CA PRO A 704 -22.18 35.04 30.01
C PRO A 704 -21.57 34.08 31.04
N GLN A 705 -22.15 32.88 31.19
CA GLN A 705 -21.66 31.84 32.10
C GLN A 705 -20.33 31.26 31.60
N ALA A 706 -20.17 31.08 30.29
CA ALA A 706 -18.91 30.64 29.67
C ALA A 706 -17.80 31.68 29.86
N ALA A 707 -18.07 32.97 29.62
CA ALA A 707 -17.12 34.05 29.86
C ALA A 707 -16.72 34.12 31.35
N PHE A 708 -17.68 34.03 32.26
CA PHE A 708 -17.42 34.02 33.69
C PHE A 708 -16.59 32.80 34.13
N ALA A 709 -16.95 31.60 33.67
CA ALA A 709 -16.21 30.38 33.97
C ALA A 709 -14.76 30.45 33.50
N TYR A 710 -14.51 30.98 32.29
CA TYR A 710 -13.15 31.18 31.79
C TYR A 710 -12.38 32.23 32.60
N ASN A 711 -12.97 33.40 32.82
CA ASN A 711 -12.31 34.53 33.49
C ASN A 711 -12.00 34.26 34.98
N THR A 712 -12.71 33.33 35.61
CA THR A 712 -12.49 32.91 37.00
C THR A 712 -11.59 31.68 37.16
N ALA A 713 -11.25 30.99 36.06
CA ALA A 713 -10.31 29.88 36.04
C ALA A 713 -8.85 30.36 36.07
N VAL A 714 -7.94 29.53 36.61
CA VAL A 714 -6.50 29.85 36.63
C VAL A 714 -5.92 29.66 35.23
N ASN A 715 -5.40 30.73 34.63
CA ASN A 715 -4.77 30.69 33.32
C ASN A 715 -3.30 30.24 33.44
N ALA A 716 -2.88 29.28 32.61
CA ALA A 716 -1.54 28.70 32.67
C ALA A 716 -0.41 29.71 32.37
N SER A 717 -0.64 30.70 31.50
CA SER A 717 0.35 31.72 31.16
C SER A 717 0.48 32.77 32.26
N LEU A 718 -0.62 33.09 32.93
CA LEU A 718 -0.65 34.09 34.01
C LEU A 718 -0.31 33.50 35.39
N LYS A 719 -0.50 32.18 35.57
CA LYS A 719 -0.58 31.51 36.88
C LYS A 719 -1.57 32.19 37.84
N SER A 720 -2.52 32.93 37.29
CA SER A 720 -3.54 33.72 38.00
C SER A 720 -4.84 33.69 37.19
N ARG A 721 -5.92 34.21 37.78
CA ARG A 721 -7.23 34.30 37.16
C ARG A 721 -7.33 35.61 36.37
N PRO A 722 -7.76 35.60 35.09
CA PRO A 722 -7.95 36.83 34.31
C PRO A 722 -8.75 37.90 35.06
N PHE A 723 -9.84 37.49 35.73
CA PHE A 723 -10.67 38.38 36.55
C PHE A 723 -9.87 39.10 37.65
N SER A 724 -8.97 38.40 38.32
CA SER A 724 -8.17 38.99 39.41
C SER A 724 -7.06 39.92 38.91
N VAL A 725 -6.60 39.74 37.68
CA VAL A 725 -5.63 40.64 37.05
C VAL A 725 -6.30 41.96 36.65
N VAL A 726 -7.51 41.91 36.10
CA VAL A 726 -8.27 43.11 35.73
C VAL A 726 -8.77 43.87 36.97
N TYR A 727 -9.42 43.17 37.91
CA TYR A 727 -10.15 43.83 39.00
C TYR A 727 -9.40 43.85 40.34
N GLY A 728 -8.17 43.34 40.41
CA GLY A 728 -7.35 43.30 41.64
C GLY A 728 -7.90 42.42 42.77
N ARG A 729 -9.02 41.72 42.57
CA ARG A 729 -9.71 40.88 43.57
C ARG A 729 -10.13 39.52 43.02
N THR A 730 -10.31 38.54 43.92
CA THR A 730 -10.84 37.23 43.56
C THR A 730 -12.36 37.29 43.52
N PRO A 731 -13.03 36.77 42.47
CA PRO A 731 -14.48 36.71 42.42
C PRO A 731 -15.00 35.71 43.46
N LYS A 732 -16.06 36.05 44.20
CA LYS A 732 -16.74 35.13 45.12
C LYS A 732 -17.71 34.25 44.34
N LEU A 733 -17.62 32.94 44.50
CA LEU A 733 -18.59 31.98 43.96
C LEU A 733 -19.65 31.66 45.03
N PRO A 734 -20.83 31.13 44.68
CA PRO A 734 -21.84 30.73 45.67
C PRO A 734 -21.28 29.80 46.76
N ALA A 735 -20.41 28.85 46.38
CA ALA A 735 -19.72 27.95 47.31
C ALA A 735 -18.71 28.67 48.23
N SER A 736 -18.19 29.84 47.83
CA SER A 736 -17.27 30.63 48.65
C SER A 736 -17.94 31.19 49.91
N TYR A 737 -19.25 31.40 49.89
CA TYR A 737 -20.01 31.86 51.06
C TYR A 737 -20.28 30.75 52.09
N VAL A 738 -20.23 29.48 51.68
CA VAL A 738 -20.39 28.33 52.59
C VAL A 738 -19.12 28.08 53.43
N ALA A 739 -17.96 28.48 52.90
CA ALA A 739 -16.66 28.31 53.54
C ALA A 739 -16.20 29.53 54.35
N GLU A 740 -16.99 30.61 54.44
CA GLU A 740 -16.65 31.79 55.21
C GLU A 740 -16.99 31.60 56.69
N ASP A 741 -15.96 31.27 57.48
CA ASP A 741 -15.96 31.53 58.92
C ASP A 741 -15.78 33.04 59.16
N SER A 742 -16.43 33.56 60.19
CA SER A 742 -16.80 34.98 60.36
C SER A 742 -15.64 35.90 60.72
N ARG A 743 -14.65 36.10 59.84
CA ARG A 743 -13.52 37.05 60.03
C ARG A 743 -13.03 37.70 58.73
N ALA A 744 -13.86 38.52 58.09
CA ALA A 744 -13.39 39.41 57.02
C ALA A 744 -12.88 40.74 57.63
N VAL A 745 -11.56 40.93 57.65
CA VAL A 745 -10.93 42.22 57.99
C VAL A 745 -11.15 43.20 56.82
N PRO A 746 -11.57 44.46 57.05
CA PRO A 746 -11.62 45.47 56.01
C PRO A 746 -10.22 45.67 55.40
N VAL A 747 -10.05 45.38 54.11
CA VAL A 747 -8.79 45.67 53.40
C VAL A 747 -8.74 47.18 53.15
N SER A 748 -7.72 47.86 53.66
CA SER A 748 -7.50 49.29 53.36
C SER A 748 -7.21 49.51 51.88
N VAL A 749 -7.53 50.70 51.37
CA VAL A 749 -7.35 51.07 49.95
C VAL A 749 -5.89 50.93 49.53
N GLU A 750 -4.95 51.24 50.43
CA GLU A 750 -3.51 51.15 50.20
C GLU A 750 -3.05 49.70 49.99
N ARG A 751 -3.54 48.76 50.83
CA ARG A 751 -3.22 47.33 50.68
C ARG A 751 -3.81 46.72 49.42
N PHE A 752 -4.97 47.22 48.96
CA PHE A 752 -5.54 46.82 47.68
C PHE A 752 -4.68 47.29 46.51
N ARG A 753 -4.23 48.55 46.54
CA ARG A 753 -3.36 49.13 45.51
C ARG A 753 -2.02 48.40 45.39
N GLU A 754 -1.31 48.22 46.51
CA GLU A 754 -0.03 47.49 46.56
C GLU A 754 -0.16 46.06 46.03
N ARG A 755 -1.26 45.38 46.39
CA ARG A 755 -1.55 44.03 45.90
C ARG A 755 -1.79 44.01 44.39
N HIS A 756 -2.54 44.98 43.86
CA HIS A 756 -2.84 45.03 42.43
C HIS A 756 -1.59 45.35 41.59
N GLU A 757 -0.78 46.32 42.02
CA GLU A 757 0.51 46.65 41.41
C GLU A 757 1.46 45.44 41.40
N HIS A 758 1.52 44.69 42.51
CA HIS A 758 2.32 43.46 42.59
C HIS A 758 1.84 42.38 41.60
N ILE A 759 0.52 42.21 41.44
CA ILE A 759 -0.06 41.27 40.48
C ILE A 759 0.30 41.67 39.04
N ILE A 760 0.18 42.96 38.68
CA ILE A 760 0.51 43.47 37.34
C ILE A 760 1.98 43.23 37.02
N SER A 761 2.88 43.58 37.95
CA SER A 761 4.33 43.38 37.79
C SER A 761 4.66 41.89 37.57
N LYS A 762 4.10 41.01 38.41
CA LYS A 762 4.35 39.57 38.31
C LYS A 762 3.83 38.96 37.01
N VAL A 763 2.64 39.38 36.55
CA VAL A 763 2.07 38.94 35.28
C VAL A 763 2.95 39.36 34.11
N SER A 764 3.48 40.59 34.12
CA SER A 764 4.39 41.08 33.09
C SER A 764 5.66 40.22 32.96
N GLU A 765 6.27 39.82 34.08
CA GLU A 765 7.42 38.88 34.11
C GLU A 765 7.07 37.50 33.54
N LEU A 766 5.91 36.95 33.89
CA LEU A 766 5.49 35.62 33.45
C LEU A 766 5.21 35.60 31.94
N LEU A 767 4.56 36.66 31.42
CA LEU A 767 4.32 36.83 29.99
C LEU A 767 5.63 36.98 29.20
N ASN A 768 6.61 37.70 29.77
CA ASN A 768 7.98 37.81 29.26
C ASN A 768 8.62 36.43 29.06
N ALA A 769 8.66 35.63 30.13
CA ALA A 769 9.25 34.31 30.11
C ALA A 769 8.50 33.34 29.18
N ALA A 770 7.18 33.49 29.02
CA ALA A 770 6.38 32.67 28.13
C ALA A 770 6.67 32.98 26.65
N GLN A 771 6.75 34.26 26.27
CA GLN A 771 7.01 34.67 24.89
C GLN A 771 8.43 34.30 24.43
N ALA A 772 9.44 34.47 25.30
CA ALA A 772 10.81 34.06 25.03
C ALA A 772 10.93 32.55 24.80
N ARG A 773 10.27 31.73 25.64
CA ARG A 773 10.18 30.28 25.46
C ARG A 773 9.51 29.91 24.14
N GLN A 774 8.39 30.54 23.80
CA GLN A 774 7.68 30.27 22.55
C GLN A 774 8.53 30.59 21.31
N ALA A 775 9.24 31.72 21.30
CA ALA A 775 10.15 32.08 20.22
C ALA A 775 11.29 31.05 20.07
N PHE A 776 11.92 30.65 21.18
CA PHE A 776 13.00 29.65 21.18
C PHE A 776 12.55 28.30 20.62
N TYR A 777 11.41 27.76 21.08
CA TYR A 777 10.91 26.47 20.60
C TYR A 777 10.37 26.51 19.17
N SER A 778 9.74 27.62 18.76
CA SER A 778 9.23 27.78 17.39
C SER A 778 10.38 27.92 16.38
N ASN A 779 11.44 28.65 16.72
CA ASN A 779 12.56 28.90 15.81
C ASN A 779 13.47 27.68 15.62
N LYS A 780 13.54 26.74 16.58
CA LYS A 780 14.24 25.45 16.41
C LYS A 780 13.77 24.63 15.20
N LYS A 781 12.55 24.87 14.72
CA LYS A 781 11.93 24.13 13.61
C LYS A 781 11.78 25.00 12.36
N ARG A 782 12.60 26.05 12.19
CA ARG A 782 12.54 26.96 11.03
C ARG A 782 13.93 27.31 10.50
N VAL A 783 13.99 27.67 9.23
CA VAL A 783 15.22 28.08 8.54
C VAL A 783 15.04 29.51 8.07
N ASP A 784 16.05 30.34 8.28
CA ASP A 784 16.07 31.68 7.74
C ASP A 784 16.39 31.63 6.24
N VAL A 785 15.53 32.24 5.43
CA VAL A 785 15.63 32.22 3.96
C VAL A 785 15.30 33.60 3.46
N SER A 786 16.13 34.15 2.60
CA SER A 786 15.92 35.43 1.94
C SER A 786 15.99 35.28 0.42
N PHE A 787 15.22 36.12 -0.26
CA PHE A 787 15.25 36.32 -1.71
C PHE A 787 15.60 37.78 -2.03
N ASP A 788 16.15 38.01 -3.22
CA ASP A 788 16.51 39.33 -3.72
C ASP A 788 15.47 39.84 -4.74
N VAL A 789 15.43 41.17 -4.94
CA VAL A 789 14.54 41.77 -5.94
C VAL A 789 15.02 41.36 -7.34
N GLY A 790 14.11 40.85 -8.17
CA GLY A 790 14.41 40.29 -9.49
C GLY A 790 14.53 38.76 -9.54
N ASP A 791 14.63 38.06 -8.41
CA ASP A 791 14.59 36.59 -8.37
C ASP A 791 13.25 36.04 -8.88
N GLU A 792 13.31 34.90 -9.58
CA GLU A 792 12.12 34.14 -9.98
C GLU A 792 11.75 33.09 -8.93
N VAL A 793 10.48 33.11 -8.51
CA VAL A 793 9.94 32.24 -7.47
C VAL A 793 8.63 31.58 -7.90
N LEU A 794 8.37 30.41 -7.35
CA LEU A 794 7.11 29.68 -7.44
C LEU A 794 6.29 29.91 -6.17
N LEU A 795 4.99 30.14 -6.33
CA LEU A 795 4.02 30.43 -5.28
C LEU A 795 3.15 29.20 -4.99
N ASN A 796 2.97 28.86 -3.71
CA ASN A 796 2.14 27.73 -3.30
C ASN A 796 0.64 27.95 -3.62
N SER A 797 0.02 27.00 -4.30
CA SER A 797 -1.36 27.09 -4.82
C SER A 797 -2.45 26.59 -3.87
N ARG A 798 -2.10 25.97 -2.73
CA ARG A 798 -3.08 25.33 -1.81
C ARG A 798 -4.23 26.23 -1.39
N ASN A 799 -3.99 27.53 -1.29
CA ASN A 799 -4.97 28.52 -0.81
C ASN A 799 -5.32 29.58 -1.86
N LEU A 800 -4.87 29.40 -3.11
CA LEU A 800 -5.17 30.30 -4.22
C LEU A 800 -6.36 29.73 -5.00
N SER A 801 -7.43 30.51 -5.15
CA SER A 801 -8.58 30.15 -5.99
C SER A 801 -8.21 30.40 -7.46
N LEU A 802 -7.40 29.51 -8.01
CA LEU A 802 -7.17 29.39 -9.45
C LEU A 802 -8.14 28.30 -9.97
N ASP A 803 -9.33 28.72 -10.38
CA ASP A 803 -10.34 27.88 -11.03
C ASP A 803 -10.08 27.83 -12.55
N GLY A 804 -10.31 26.75 -13.29
CA GLY A 804 -10.83 25.43 -12.95
C GLY A 804 -10.49 24.41 -14.05
N SER A 805 -10.31 23.13 -13.67
CA SER A 805 -10.42 21.93 -14.55
C SER A 805 -9.89 20.65 -13.88
N ASN A 806 -9.03 20.74 -12.85
CA ASN A 806 -8.52 19.55 -12.14
C ASN A 806 -9.07 19.40 -10.71
N PRO A 807 -9.40 18.17 -10.25
CA PRO A 807 -9.73 17.91 -8.85
C PRO A 807 -8.64 18.45 -7.92
N PRO A 808 -8.97 18.96 -6.71
CA PRO A 808 -8.00 19.59 -5.81
C PRO A 808 -6.78 18.72 -5.45
N LYS A 809 -6.88 17.38 -5.64
CA LYS A 809 -5.78 16.43 -5.43
C LYS A 809 -4.77 16.33 -6.58
N LEU A 810 -5.13 16.77 -7.79
CA LEU A 810 -4.30 16.66 -9.00
C LEU A 810 -3.79 18.01 -9.51
N LYS A 811 -4.11 19.12 -8.81
CA LYS A 811 -3.55 20.44 -9.12
C LYS A 811 -2.07 20.49 -8.72
N PRO A 812 -1.20 21.14 -9.52
CA PRO A 812 0.19 21.39 -9.12
C PRO A 812 0.22 22.22 -7.83
N LEU A 813 1.08 21.84 -6.89
CA LEU A 813 1.19 22.47 -5.57
C LEU A 813 1.81 23.87 -5.62
N PHE A 814 2.55 24.20 -6.68
CA PHE A 814 3.15 25.50 -6.91
C PHE A 814 2.88 26.01 -8.32
N VAL A 815 2.68 27.32 -8.46
CA VAL A 815 2.38 28.05 -9.70
C VAL A 815 3.42 29.16 -9.90
N GLY A 816 3.75 29.47 -11.16
CA GLY A 816 4.78 30.43 -11.55
C GLY A 816 5.60 29.90 -12.73
N PRO A 817 6.73 30.55 -13.08
CA PRO A 817 7.51 31.50 -12.26
C PRO A 817 6.93 32.92 -12.20
N PHE A 818 7.12 33.60 -11.06
CA PHE A 818 6.81 35.02 -10.84
C PHE A 818 8.06 35.77 -10.36
N LYS A 819 8.22 37.03 -10.78
CA LYS A 819 9.36 37.88 -10.38
C LYS A 819 9.09 38.62 -9.08
N ILE A 820 10.10 38.77 -8.23
CA ILE A 820 10.00 39.58 -7.00
C ILE A 820 10.21 41.06 -7.34
N LEU A 821 9.21 41.89 -7.02
CA LEU A 821 9.23 43.34 -7.25
C LEU A 821 9.78 44.11 -6.05
N LYS A 822 9.40 43.73 -4.82
CA LYS A 822 9.77 44.47 -3.60
C LYS A 822 9.77 43.57 -2.36
N LYS A 823 10.70 43.82 -1.44
CA LYS A 823 10.75 43.22 -0.10
C LYS A 823 9.97 44.07 0.92
N VAL A 824 9.05 43.47 1.68
CA VAL A 824 8.20 44.12 2.69
C VAL A 824 8.51 43.51 4.05
N GLY A 825 9.46 44.12 4.79
CA GLY A 825 9.97 43.55 6.04
C GLY A 825 10.91 42.34 5.83
N PRO A 826 11.28 41.62 6.91
CA PRO A 826 12.27 40.54 6.82
C PRO A 826 11.73 39.28 6.12
N VAL A 827 10.42 39.02 6.16
CA VAL A 827 9.83 37.73 5.79
C VAL A 827 8.70 37.81 4.75
N ALA A 828 8.38 38.99 4.18
CA ALA A 828 7.33 39.12 3.16
C ALA A 828 7.83 39.81 1.88
N TYR A 829 7.29 39.39 0.74
CA TYR A 829 7.75 39.75 -0.61
C TYR A 829 6.57 40.01 -1.54
N THR A 830 6.67 41.04 -2.39
CA THR A 830 5.67 41.39 -3.40
C THR A 830 6.06 40.81 -4.75
N LEU A 831 5.15 40.06 -5.37
CA LEU A 831 5.36 39.37 -6.66
C LEU A 831 4.70 40.12 -7.81
N ASP A 832 5.29 40.00 -9.00
CA ASP A 832 4.72 40.43 -10.28
C ASP A 832 3.63 39.47 -10.73
N MET A 833 2.38 39.78 -10.37
CA MET A 833 1.21 38.96 -10.65
C MET A 833 0.40 39.55 -11.82
N PRO A 834 -0.31 38.72 -12.62
CA PRO A 834 -1.18 39.22 -13.69
C PRO A 834 -2.21 40.22 -13.17
N SER A 835 -2.54 41.24 -13.98
CA SER A 835 -3.51 42.30 -13.64
C SER A 835 -4.93 41.79 -13.32
N THR A 836 -5.23 40.54 -13.65
CA THR A 836 -6.50 39.85 -13.39
C THR A 836 -6.58 39.17 -12.01
N PHE A 837 -5.50 39.11 -11.23
CA PHE A 837 -5.49 38.48 -9.92
C PHE A 837 -6.27 39.30 -8.88
N LYS A 838 -7.40 38.75 -8.38
CA LYS A 838 -8.30 39.41 -7.42
C LYS A 838 -7.87 39.28 -5.94
N GLY A 839 -6.58 39.39 -5.64
CA GLY A 839 -6.03 39.24 -4.28
C GLY A 839 -4.77 40.08 -4.04
N HIS A 840 -4.24 40.05 -2.81
CA HIS A 840 -3.00 40.77 -2.47
C HIS A 840 -1.77 40.12 -3.11
N THR A 841 -0.84 40.96 -3.60
CA THR A 841 0.39 40.53 -4.29
C THR A 841 1.58 40.31 -3.34
N THR A 842 1.40 40.51 -2.03
CA THR A 842 2.45 40.32 -1.01
C THR A 842 2.27 38.99 -0.29
N PHE A 843 3.30 38.15 -0.31
CA PHE A 843 3.31 36.80 0.25
C PHE A 843 4.46 36.59 1.23
N HIS A 844 4.25 35.72 2.21
CA HIS A 844 5.30 35.35 3.17
C HIS A 844 6.31 34.38 2.55
N VAL A 845 7.58 34.46 2.96
CA VAL A 845 8.70 33.63 2.47
C VAL A 845 8.44 32.11 2.58
N SER A 846 7.62 31.69 3.54
CA SER A 846 7.21 30.29 3.75
C SER A 846 6.39 29.69 2.61
N VAL A 847 5.69 30.52 1.82
CA VAL A 847 4.87 30.06 0.68
C VAL A 847 5.58 30.21 -0.66
N LEU A 848 6.83 30.69 -0.65
CA LEU A 848 7.68 30.87 -1.83
C LEU A 848 8.72 29.76 -1.95
N LYS A 849 9.04 29.39 -3.19
CA LYS A 849 10.07 28.42 -3.56
C LYS A 849 10.94 28.99 -4.68
N ARG A 850 12.26 28.95 -4.54
CA ARG A 850 13.19 29.46 -5.58
C ARG A 850 13.02 28.68 -6.88
N CYS A 851 12.98 29.37 -8.01
CA CYS A 851 13.00 28.76 -9.34
C CYS A 851 14.42 28.90 -9.93
N PRO A 852 15.23 27.82 -9.98
CA PRO A 852 16.57 27.90 -10.56
C PRO A 852 16.49 27.98 -12.10
N ASN A 853 17.24 28.90 -12.69
CA ASN A 853 17.36 29.00 -14.15
C ASN A 853 18.43 28.02 -14.66
N THR A 854 18.03 26.78 -14.98
CA THR A 854 18.95 25.72 -15.46
C THR A 854 18.96 25.56 -16.98
N SER A 855 18.31 26.45 -17.72
CA SER A 855 18.08 26.32 -19.17
C SER A 855 19.38 26.33 -20.00
N SER A 856 20.43 26.97 -19.50
CA SER A 856 21.76 27.00 -20.15
C SER A 856 22.58 25.73 -19.95
N GLN A 857 22.24 24.90 -18.96
CA GLN A 857 23.02 23.71 -18.58
C GLN A 857 22.47 22.41 -19.18
N PHE A 858 21.17 22.39 -19.51
CA PHE A 858 20.46 21.23 -20.05
C PHE A 858 19.67 21.64 -21.30
N PRO A 859 20.33 21.74 -22.48
CA PRO A 859 19.73 22.26 -23.71
C PRO A 859 18.68 21.34 -24.36
N LEU A 860 18.66 20.04 -24.07
CA LEU A 860 17.62 19.13 -24.57
C LEU A 860 16.32 19.24 -23.77
N ARG A 861 16.36 19.88 -22.60
CA ARG A 861 15.18 20.16 -21.80
C ARG A 861 14.29 21.18 -22.51
N ALA A 862 13.02 20.82 -22.69
CA ALA A 862 12.02 21.79 -23.14
C ALA A 862 12.05 23.03 -22.23
N ALA A 863 12.25 24.21 -22.82
CA ALA A 863 12.19 25.48 -22.10
C ALA A 863 10.83 25.64 -21.39
N PHE A 864 10.76 26.47 -20.34
CA PHE A 864 9.51 26.87 -19.66
C PHE A 864 8.57 27.55 -20.67
N SER A 865 7.85 26.79 -21.49
CA SER A 865 7.46 27.30 -22.83
C SER A 865 5.97 27.32 -23.11
N GLU A 866 5.11 27.14 -22.12
CA GLU A 866 3.68 27.41 -22.31
C GLU A 866 3.16 28.24 -21.13
N PRO A 867 2.97 29.57 -21.32
CA PRO A 867 2.40 30.43 -20.29
C PRO A 867 0.97 29.99 -20.02
N PRO A 868 0.52 29.81 -18.76
CA PRO A 868 -0.81 29.30 -18.48
C PRO A 868 -1.92 30.11 -19.18
N PRO A 869 -3.09 29.50 -19.48
CA PRO A 869 -4.23 30.23 -20.06
C PRO A 869 -4.55 31.49 -19.25
N LEU A 870 -4.96 32.55 -19.93
CA LEU A 870 -5.24 33.87 -19.33
C LEU A 870 -6.32 33.77 -18.24
N TYR A 871 -7.35 32.95 -18.48
CA TYR A 871 -8.41 32.63 -17.54
C TYR A 871 -9.22 31.41 -18.02
N TYR A 872 -10.08 30.90 -17.16
CA TYR A 872 -11.08 29.88 -17.49
C TYR A 872 -12.48 30.46 -17.31
N GLN A 873 -13.39 30.21 -18.26
CA GLN A 873 -14.80 30.58 -18.14
C GLN A 873 -15.66 29.35 -18.45
N ARG A 874 -16.55 28.97 -17.51
CA ARG A 874 -17.44 27.79 -17.62
C ARG A 874 -16.74 26.45 -17.92
N GLY A 875 -15.45 26.32 -17.64
CA GLY A 875 -14.67 25.10 -17.87
C GLY A 875 -13.77 25.14 -19.10
N ASP A 876 -13.90 26.18 -19.93
CA ASP A 876 -13.10 26.36 -21.14
C ASP A 876 -11.90 27.28 -20.87
N ALA A 877 -10.74 26.95 -21.45
CA ALA A 877 -9.49 27.68 -21.28
C ALA A 877 -9.34 28.78 -22.35
N PHE A 878 -9.07 30.02 -21.93
CA PHE A 878 -8.93 31.16 -22.83
C PHE A 878 -7.46 31.57 -22.97
N TYR A 879 -6.99 31.69 -24.20
CA TYR A 879 -5.60 32.02 -24.55
C TYR A 879 -5.53 33.30 -25.40
N GLU A 880 -4.42 34.03 -25.32
CA GLU A 880 -4.21 35.21 -26.18
C GLU A 880 -3.85 34.75 -27.61
N VAL A 881 -4.63 35.19 -28.60
CA VAL A 881 -4.33 34.95 -30.01
C VAL A 881 -3.19 35.85 -30.45
N GLU A 882 -2.13 35.27 -31.01
CA GLU A 882 -1.03 36.01 -31.64
C GLU A 882 -1.32 36.26 -33.12
N GLN A 883 -1.82 35.23 -33.83
CA GLN A 883 -2.14 35.33 -35.26
C GLN A 883 -3.07 34.20 -35.71
N ILE A 884 -3.95 34.48 -36.68
CA ILE A 884 -4.69 33.45 -37.44
C ILE A 884 -3.91 33.10 -38.71
N VAL A 885 -3.56 31.82 -38.85
CA VAL A 885 -2.65 31.32 -39.90
C VAL A 885 -3.39 30.80 -41.12
N ALA A 886 -4.53 30.13 -40.94
CA ALA A 886 -5.31 29.54 -42.03
C ALA A 886 -6.78 29.34 -41.60
N HIS A 887 -7.67 29.08 -42.56
CA HIS A 887 -9.05 28.65 -42.29
C HIS A 887 -9.44 27.47 -43.20
N ARG A 888 -10.37 26.62 -42.76
CA ARG A 888 -10.89 25.46 -43.52
C ARG A 888 -12.38 25.23 -43.25
N GLY A 889 -13.06 24.52 -44.15
CA GLY A 889 -14.46 24.10 -43.97
C GLY A 889 -15.50 25.00 -44.67
N PRO A 890 -16.76 24.51 -44.77
CA PRO A 890 -17.89 25.27 -45.32
C PRO A 890 -18.26 26.45 -44.43
N LYS A 891 -19.01 27.43 -44.97
CA LYS A 891 -19.30 28.71 -44.28
C LYS A 891 -19.99 28.54 -42.93
N ASP A 892 -20.75 27.46 -42.75
CA ASP A 892 -21.54 27.20 -41.53
C ASP A 892 -20.78 26.33 -40.49
N ALA A 893 -19.55 25.90 -40.79
CA ALA A 893 -18.70 25.11 -39.89
C ALA A 893 -17.21 25.41 -40.12
N ARG A 894 -16.87 26.70 -40.21
CA ARG A 894 -15.52 27.14 -40.53
C ARG A 894 -14.62 27.05 -39.29
N GLU A 895 -13.45 26.45 -39.47
CA GLU A 895 -12.41 26.37 -38.44
C GLU A 895 -11.20 27.22 -38.84
N PHE A 896 -10.55 27.83 -37.86
CA PHE A 896 -9.39 28.70 -38.02
C PHE A 896 -8.19 28.11 -37.29
N ARG A 897 -7.02 28.11 -37.94
CA ARG A 897 -5.77 27.66 -37.34
C ARG A 897 -5.10 28.82 -36.62
N ILE A 898 -4.99 28.74 -35.31
CA ILE A 898 -4.52 29.82 -34.45
C ILE A 898 -3.07 29.57 -34.01
N LYS A 899 -2.26 30.64 -34.05
CA LYS A 899 -0.99 30.75 -33.33
C LYS A 899 -1.26 31.50 -32.03
N TRP A 900 -1.00 30.86 -30.89
CA TRP A 900 -1.23 31.44 -29.57
C TRP A 900 0.04 32.13 -29.05
N LYS A 901 -0.11 33.25 -28.35
CA LYS A 901 1.01 34.06 -27.89
C LYS A 901 1.79 33.31 -26.81
N GLY A 902 3.06 33.02 -27.09
CA GLY A 902 3.95 32.28 -26.19
C GLY A 902 3.80 30.76 -26.21
N TYR A 903 3.04 30.19 -27.16
CA TYR A 903 2.93 28.74 -27.38
C TYR A 903 3.58 28.35 -28.72
N GLN A 904 4.23 27.18 -28.75
CA GLN A 904 4.77 26.64 -30.01
C GLN A 904 3.73 25.87 -30.84
N THR A 905 2.73 25.31 -30.17
CA THR A 905 1.67 24.50 -30.78
C THR A 905 0.58 25.37 -31.40
N ARG A 906 0.06 24.95 -32.58
CA ARG A 906 -1.01 25.64 -33.31
C ARG A 906 -2.24 24.74 -33.36
N THR A 907 -3.39 25.21 -32.87
CA THR A 907 -4.64 24.43 -32.85
C THR A 907 -5.66 24.96 -33.87
N TRP A 908 -6.63 24.12 -34.23
CA TRP A 908 -7.77 24.50 -35.06
C TRP A 908 -8.96 24.77 -34.14
N GLU A 909 -9.53 25.97 -34.21
CA GLU A 909 -10.67 26.39 -33.40
C GLU A 909 -11.87 26.75 -34.28
N PRO A 910 -13.09 26.42 -33.86
CA PRO A 910 -14.31 26.81 -34.56
C PRO A 910 -14.52 28.33 -34.51
N GLU A 911 -15.18 28.87 -35.54
CA GLU A 911 -15.48 30.30 -35.69
C GLU A 911 -16.18 30.92 -34.46
N GLU A 912 -17.04 30.14 -33.80
CA GLU A 912 -17.77 30.54 -32.59
C GLU A 912 -16.86 30.95 -31.43
N ASN A 913 -15.66 30.34 -31.33
CA ASN A 913 -14.69 30.61 -30.26
C ASN A 913 -13.89 31.90 -30.51
N LEU A 914 -14.01 32.52 -31.69
CA LEU A 914 -13.25 33.68 -32.13
C LEU A 914 -14.09 34.95 -32.29
N LEU A 915 -15.40 34.85 -32.06
CA LEU A 915 -16.34 35.96 -32.12
C LEU A 915 -15.89 37.06 -31.13
N ASN A 916 -15.67 38.27 -31.65
CA ASN A 916 -15.13 39.46 -30.96
C ASN A 916 -13.60 39.52 -30.73
N ASN A 917 -12.80 38.61 -31.33
CA ASN A 917 -11.35 38.75 -31.31
C ASN A 917 -10.85 39.72 -32.41
N LYS A 918 -10.02 40.70 -32.04
CA LYS A 918 -9.48 41.71 -32.97
C LYS A 918 -8.75 41.09 -34.18
N PHE A 919 -7.97 40.03 -33.97
CA PHE A 919 -7.23 39.35 -35.03
C PHE A 919 -8.13 38.56 -35.98
N TYR A 920 -9.29 38.10 -35.49
CA TYR A 920 -10.31 37.45 -36.31
C TYR A 920 -11.06 38.47 -37.19
N LEU A 921 -11.44 39.61 -36.64
CA LEU A 921 -12.05 40.71 -37.41
C LEU A 921 -11.10 41.24 -38.50
N GLU A 922 -9.83 41.46 -38.19
CA GLU A 922 -8.81 41.86 -39.17
C GLU A 922 -8.53 40.79 -40.25
N TYR A 923 -8.67 39.50 -39.91
CA TYR A 923 -8.51 38.40 -40.86
C TYR A 923 -9.71 38.28 -41.82
N LEU A 924 -10.93 38.54 -41.33
CA LEU A 924 -12.15 38.58 -42.15
C LEU A 924 -12.13 39.72 -43.17
N GLU A 925 -11.62 40.90 -42.82
CA GLU A 925 -11.46 42.02 -43.76
C GLU A 925 -10.51 41.70 -44.92
N LYS A 926 -9.55 40.80 -44.69
CA LYS A 926 -8.57 40.35 -45.71
C LYS A 926 -9.05 39.17 -46.54
N LEU A 927 -10.19 38.56 -46.21
CA LEU A 927 -10.76 37.48 -47.01
C LEU A 927 -11.41 38.04 -48.28
N PRO A 928 -11.09 37.52 -49.47
CA PRO A 928 -11.65 38.03 -50.71
C PRO A 928 -13.18 37.83 -50.71
N GLN A 929 -13.94 38.93 -50.64
CA GLN A 929 -15.37 38.90 -50.84
C GLN A 929 -15.66 38.40 -52.25
N ARG A 930 -16.08 37.13 -52.38
CA ARG A 930 -16.65 36.62 -53.63
C ARG A 930 -17.92 37.42 -53.92
N ARG A 931 -17.81 38.38 -54.83
CA ARG A 931 -18.94 39.01 -55.52
C ARG A 931 -19.87 37.91 -56.03
N GLY A 932 -21.10 37.89 -55.54
CA GLY A 932 -22.14 37.00 -56.07
C GLY A 932 -22.34 37.26 -57.56
N ARG A 933 -22.21 36.21 -58.37
CA ARG A 933 -22.87 36.16 -59.67
C ARG A 933 -24.17 35.38 -59.49
N ARG A 934 -25.26 36.03 -59.90
CA ARG A 934 -26.51 35.38 -60.33
C ARG A 934 -26.22 34.32 -61.38
#